data_AF-A0A242CE47-F1
#
_entry.id   AF-A0A242CE47-F1
#
_cell.length_a   1.000
_cell.length_b   1.000
_cell.length_c   1.000
_cell.angle_alpha   90.00
_cell.angle_beta   90.00
_cell.angle_gamma   90.00
#
_symmetry.space_group_name_H-M   'P 1'
#
loop_
_entity.id
_entity.type
_entity.pdbx_description
1 polymer ?
#
loop_
_entity_poly.entity_id
_entity_poly.type
_entity_poly.pdbx_seq_one_letter_code
_entity_poly.pdbx_strand_id
1 'polypeptide(L)'
;MKKRNNIRILKKTTIHTVMLLALLAPSFLTFSLVFAEDSTLTTEQANMSQLQASEETAETSFDSTETVESSTLETQQEPAIVPNSDETEVTTTTTDSTVTSEATTFAAPKDDIVIITDPFLKQEIITALRLPDGSELTKTDLERLTYLDLRSSQISSLSGLEHARNLTTIYNNTDNNITDFSPLEQLSSLTYVTLQTRSLTSANFPDLSKSTGITNLSLGSTSIDNEVLPKIAQLRSLVRIYMDSNINITTIAPFKALPNLKSLSVQFCGITDFTVINDFPALNDLAAFGQNTGRSDLPTTLGRSSLDYDFDQETLFIPFSIMPNRLTNFDGYIPPFTTSNSASNTYFAFNGEQLPASRLQITEQGITVLGVTKDEFVALSSFKYNARLNNLAGTYAKPEGFTFYAISAGTYLHQFNIVNDGKPVTVHYQDTEGNKLLESETHSGLVGQSFEFSASTIPNYRLVETQGETSGTFSDQEQTITFVYKKITAPIIEPNGKVIIRYMDTNNKNIINPIEKSDTVGSPFETEKLVFDGYTFKEVKGNTSGLFTEEDQEVTYIYSKNDDKTEPTTSTDSTGTEDTTSSTTDNTSTTETRSAVTNKLANTSTSTSESSKTSDPENKQKLPSTGEQQNNLLLVLGLIVVGFLSFVFFFKKAKQKK
;
A
#
# COMPACT_ATOMS: atom_id res chain seq x y z
N MET A 1 -58.41 22.00 -50.51
CA MET A 1 -59.28 23.07 -49.95
C MET A 1 -58.57 23.74 -48.77
N LYS A 2 -59.20 24.72 -48.08
CA LYS A 2 -58.50 25.74 -47.27
C LYS A 2 -57.88 25.24 -45.95
N LYS A 3 -56.69 25.78 -45.61
CA LYS A 3 -56.19 25.89 -44.23
C LYS A 3 -57.14 26.72 -43.37
N ARG A 4 -57.14 26.51 -42.06
CA ARG A 4 -57.39 27.58 -41.07
C ARG A 4 -56.59 27.34 -39.80
N ASN A 5 -55.92 28.40 -39.33
CA ASN A 5 -55.10 28.36 -38.12
C ASN A 5 -55.99 28.44 -36.86
N ASN A 6 -55.42 28.08 -35.71
CA ASN A 6 -55.70 28.81 -34.48
C ASN A 6 -54.40 28.98 -33.68
N ILE A 7 -54.27 30.11 -33.00
CA ILE A 7 -53.03 30.59 -32.37
C ILE A 7 -53.17 30.53 -30.85
N ARG A 8 -52.13 30.10 -30.13
CA ARG A 8 -51.97 30.47 -28.72
C ARG A 8 -50.51 30.72 -28.32
N ILE A 9 -50.26 32.01 -28.15
CA ILE A 9 -49.14 32.70 -27.49
C ILE A 9 -48.49 31.85 -26.38
N LEU A 10 -47.16 31.72 -26.42
CA LEU A 10 -46.33 31.32 -25.27
C LEU A 10 -45.75 32.57 -24.60
N LYS A 11 -45.68 32.59 -23.25
CA LYS A 11 -45.04 33.68 -22.49
C LYS A 11 -43.57 33.37 -22.21
N LYS A 12 -42.78 34.43 -22.00
CA LYS A 12 -41.40 34.37 -21.47
C LYS A 12 -41.36 33.74 -20.09
N THR A 13 -40.42 32.81 -19.89
CA THR A 13 -39.76 32.55 -18.59
C THR A 13 -38.31 32.13 -18.84
N THR A 14 -37.44 32.41 -17.87
CA THR A 14 -35.97 32.30 -17.96
C THR A 14 -35.49 30.86 -18.10
N ILE A 15 -34.44 30.65 -18.91
CA ILE A 15 -33.61 29.43 -18.90
C ILE A 15 -32.23 29.80 -18.36
N HIS A 16 -31.72 29.02 -17.41
CA HIS A 16 -30.38 29.15 -16.82
C HIS A 16 -29.77 27.75 -16.70
N THR A 17 -29.42 27.14 -17.84
CA THR A 17 -28.74 25.83 -17.87
C THR A 17 -27.99 25.63 -19.19
N VAL A 18 -26.68 25.86 -19.19
CA VAL A 18 -25.79 25.48 -20.31
C VAL A 18 -24.43 25.03 -19.74
N MET A 19 -24.35 23.78 -19.25
CA MET A 19 -23.08 23.03 -19.19
C MET A 19 -23.31 21.51 -19.02
N LEU A 20 -24.03 20.86 -19.95
CA LEU A 20 -24.09 19.40 -20.01
C LEU A 20 -24.40 18.87 -21.42
N LEU A 21 -23.45 18.98 -22.36
CA LEU A 21 -23.49 18.22 -23.62
C LEU A 21 -22.10 18.08 -24.26
N ALA A 22 -21.22 17.27 -23.65
CA ALA A 22 -19.87 16.98 -24.16
C ALA A 22 -19.44 15.53 -23.83
N LEU A 23 -20.35 14.57 -23.98
CA LEU A 23 -20.11 13.16 -23.61
C LEU A 23 -20.92 12.20 -24.51
N LEU A 24 -20.61 12.18 -25.80
CA LEU A 24 -20.95 11.08 -26.74
C LEU A 24 -20.27 11.30 -28.12
N ALA A 25 -18.96 11.11 -28.16
CA ALA A 25 -18.20 10.97 -29.42
C ALA A 25 -17.00 10.03 -29.18
N PRO A 26 -16.94 8.84 -29.82
CA PRO A 26 -15.77 7.98 -29.73
C PRO A 26 -14.68 8.51 -30.66
N SER A 27 -13.82 9.39 -30.12
CA SER A 27 -12.58 9.77 -30.78
C SER A 27 -11.70 8.53 -30.96
N PHE A 28 -11.58 8.03 -32.18
CA PHE A 28 -10.67 6.93 -32.54
C PHE A 28 -9.21 7.42 -32.50
N LEU A 29 -8.69 7.67 -31.30
CA LEU A 29 -7.26 7.68 -31.04
C LEU A 29 -6.80 6.23 -30.96
N THR A 30 -6.29 5.71 -32.08
CA THR A 30 -5.57 4.44 -32.12
C THR A 30 -4.22 4.60 -31.40
N PHE A 31 -4.25 4.57 -30.07
CA PHE A 31 -3.06 4.26 -29.30
C PHE A 31 -2.63 2.85 -29.65
N SER A 32 -1.58 2.75 -30.48
CA SER A 32 -0.77 1.54 -30.55
C SER A 32 -0.26 1.26 -29.15
N LEU A 33 -0.85 0.26 -28.48
CA LEU A 33 -0.35 -0.27 -27.23
C LEU A 33 0.99 -0.95 -27.53
N VAL A 34 2.07 -0.18 -27.37
CA VAL A 34 3.42 -0.71 -27.34
C VAL A 34 3.48 -1.68 -26.18
N PHE A 35 3.60 -2.97 -26.50
CA PHE A 35 4.05 -3.96 -25.54
C PHE A 35 5.48 -3.55 -25.14
N ALA A 36 5.73 -3.38 -23.85
CA ALA A 36 7.05 -2.96 -23.38
C ALA A 36 8.08 -4.05 -23.71
N GLU A 37 9.03 -3.72 -24.59
CA GLU A 37 10.30 -4.44 -24.70
C GLU A 37 11.18 -4.02 -23.51
N ASP A 38 11.91 -4.98 -22.93
CA ASP A 38 12.68 -4.76 -21.71
C ASP A 38 13.90 -3.86 -21.97
N SER A 39 13.95 -2.70 -21.31
CA SER A 39 15.05 -1.73 -21.42
C SER A 39 16.20 -2.07 -20.47
N THR A 40 17.06 -3.01 -20.88
CA THR A 40 18.29 -3.34 -20.15
C THR A 40 19.30 -2.18 -20.20
N LEU A 41 19.55 -1.54 -19.06
CA LEU A 41 20.57 -0.51 -18.90
C LEU A 41 21.95 -1.11 -18.66
N THR A 42 22.84 -1.00 -19.66
CA THR A 42 24.29 -1.14 -19.49
C THR A 42 25.03 0.01 -20.16
N THR A 43 25.85 0.72 -19.40
CA THR A 43 26.66 1.86 -19.87
C THR A 43 27.98 1.43 -20.49
N GLU A 44 28.23 1.85 -21.74
CA GLU A 44 29.59 2.19 -22.19
C GLU A 44 29.56 3.24 -23.32
N GLN A 45 30.64 4.00 -23.49
CA GLN A 45 30.74 5.10 -24.46
C GLN A 45 31.81 4.81 -25.52
N ALA A 46 31.50 4.89 -26.83
CA ALA A 46 32.47 5.31 -27.87
C ALA A 46 31.85 5.56 -29.27
N ASN A 47 32.26 6.69 -29.87
CA ASN A 47 32.49 6.98 -31.30
C ASN A 47 31.65 6.35 -32.44
N MET A 48 30.93 7.25 -33.15
CA MET A 48 31.15 7.64 -34.57
C MET A 48 31.24 6.61 -35.73
N SER A 49 30.38 6.87 -36.74
CA SER A 49 30.68 7.00 -38.19
C SER A 49 30.44 5.86 -39.21
N GLN A 50 29.38 6.09 -40.00
CA GLN A 50 29.29 5.96 -41.48
C GLN A 50 29.16 4.59 -42.16
N LEU A 51 28.71 4.67 -43.44
CA LEU A 51 28.48 3.63 -44.47
C LEU A 51 27.22 2.76 -44.21
N GLN A 52 26.13 2.75 -44.99
CA GLN A 52 25.78 3.10 -46.39
C GLN A 52 25.94 1.98 -47.44
N ALA A 53 24.90 1.80 -48.27
CA ALA A 53 24.74 0.81 -49.36
C ALA A 53 24.56 -0.66 -48.90
N SER A 54 23.79 -1.53 -49.56
CA SER A 54 22.86 -1.39 -50.71
C SER A 54 21.84 -2.55 -50.73
N GLU A 55 20.64 -2.28 -51.28
CA GLU A 55 19.91 -2.97 -52.39
C GLU A 55 20.06 -4.51 -52.56
N GLU A 56 19.08 -5.28 -53.08
CA GLU A 56 18.23 -4.98 -54.25
C GLU A 56 16.99 -5.94 -54.35
N THR A 57 15.76 -5.40 -54.54
CA THR A 57 14.59 -5.96 -55.30
C THR A 57 14.03 -7.39 -55.00
N ALA A 58 12.85 -7.84 -55.48
CA ALA A 58 11.88 -7.31 -56.45
C ALA A 58 10.43 -7.82 -56.23
N GLU A 59 9.43 -6.98 -56.57
CA GLU A 59 8.14 -7.32 -57.25
C GLU A 59 7.09 -8.30 -56.64
N THR A 60 5.76 -8.18 -56.88
CA THR A 60 4.93 -7.14 -57.54
C THR A 60 3.45 -7.12 -57.07
N SER A 61 2.92 -5.91 -56.78
CA SER A 61 1.53 -5.46 -57.06
C SER A 61 0.32 -6.10 -56.31
N PHE A 62 -0.89 -5.52 -56.26
CA PHE A 62 -1.44 -4.26 -56.83
C PHE A 62 -2.60 -3.73 -55.94
N ASP A 63 -2.79 -2.39 -55.90
CA ASP A 63 -4.06 -1.65 -55.60
C ASP A 63 -4.71 -1.73 -54.19
N SER A 64 -5.32 -0.68 -53.62
CA SER A 64 -5.28 0.78 -53.90
C SER A 64 -5.78 1.60 -52.70
N THR A 65 -5.29 2.83 -52.55
CA THR A 65 -5.82 3.88 -51.63
C THR A 65 -5.56 5.28 -52.17
N GLU A 66 -6.57 6.15 -52.18
CA GLU A 66 -6.41 7.59 -52.44
C GLU A 66 -6.08 8.36 -51.15
N THR A 67 -5.18 9.35 -51.24
CA THR A 67 -5.02 10.44 -50.27
C THR A 67 -4.66 11.72 -51.03
N VAL A 68 -5.06 12.89 -50.50
CA VAL A 68 -4.82 14.20 -51.15
C VAL A 68 -3.90 15.07 -50.29
N GLU A 69 -2.71 15.31 -50.85
CA GLU A 69 -1.85 16.50 -50.79
C GLU A 69 -1.69 17.30 -49.48
N SER A 70 -0.44 17.34 -49.03
CA SER A 70 0.25 18.55 -48.53
C SER A 70 1.03 19.18 -49.72
N SER A 71 1.72 20.32 -49.71
CA SER A 71 2.25 21.21 -48.65
C SER A 71 2.91 22.47 -49.29
N THR A 72 3.26 23.49 -48.48
CA THR A 72 4.44 24.42 -48.62
C THR A 72 4.52 25.38 -49.85
N LEU A 73 5.25 26.52 -49.89
CA LEU A 73 5.93 27.39 -48.90
C LEU A 73 6.22 28.82 -49.49
N GLU A 74 6.68 29.74 -48.62
CA GLU A 74 7.57 30.92 -48.86
C GLU A 74 7.15 32.17 -49.68
N THR A 75 6.86 33.25 -48.93
CA THR A 75 7.68 34.49 -48.78
C THR A 75 8.30 35.22 -49.99
N GLN A 76 8.09 36.55 -50.09
CA GLN A 76 9.11 37.62 -50.33
C GLN A 76 8.45 39.04 -50.27
N GLN A 77 9.24 40.12 -50.43
CA GLN A 77 8.98 41.45 -49.84
C GLN A 77 8.55 42.59 -50.83
N GLU A 78 8.17 43.74 -50.26
CA GLU A 78 7.66 45.00 -50.87
C GLU A 78 8.63 45.69 -51.89
N PRO A 79 8.12 46.58 -52.77
CA PRO A 79 8.23 48.03 -52.47
C PRO A 79 7.07 48.95 -52.92
N ALA A 80 6.94 50.11 -52.28
CA ALA A 80 5.89 51.14 -52.49
C ALA A 80 6.00 52.01 -53.77
N ILE A 81 4.88 52.68 -54.12
CA ILE A 81 4.78 54.03 -54.74
C ILE A 81 3.31 54.57 -54.64
N VAL A 82 3.12 55.88 -54.83
CA VAL A 82 1.97 56.77 -54.47
C VAL A 82 1.74 57.77 -55.66
N PRO A 83 0.61 58.53 -55.90
CA PRO A 83 -0.66 58.80 -55.18
C PRO A 83 -1.97 58.67 -56.06
N ASN A 84 -3.06 59.34 -55.62
CA ASN A 84 -4.30 59.82 -56.28
C ASN A 84 -5.56 58.93 -56.22
N SER A 85 -6.78 59.50 -56.07
CA SER A 85 -7.20 60.86 -55.67
C SER A 85 -8.66 60.88 -55.16
N ASP A 86 -9.23 62.08 -54.97
CA ASP A 86 -10.65 62.41 -54.75
C ASP A 86 -11.18 62.04 -53.34
N GLU A 87 -11.24 63.00 -52.40
CA GLU A 87 -12.32 64.00 -52.23
C GLU A 87 -13.66 63.43 -51.73
N THR A 88 -13.95 63.66 -50.44
CA THR A 88 -15.08 64.54 -50.09
C THR A 88 -14.95 65.09 -48.68
N GLU A 89 -15.16 66.40 -48.54
CA GLU A 89 -15.07 67.14 -47.28
C GLU A 89 -16.46 67.29 -46.63
N VAL A 90 -16.58 66.97 -45.34
CA VAL A 90 -17.64 67.52 -44.47
C VAL A 90 -17.03 67.91 -43.13
N THR A 91 -16.64 69.17 -43.01
CA THR A 91 -16.15 69.79 -41.77
C THR A 91 -17.31 70.21 -40.86
N THR A 92 -17.32 69.75 -39.60
CA THR A 92 -17.99 70.44 -38.50
C THR A 92 -17.03 70.60 -37.33
N THR A 93 -16.75 71.85 -36.97
CA THR A 93 -15.88 72.24 -35.86
C THR A 93 -16.65 72.31 -34.55
N THR A 94 -15.96 72.21 -33.40
CA THR A 94 -15.95 73.24 -32.32
C THR A 94 -15.17 72.75 -31.07
N THR A 95 -14.44 73.67 -30.44
CA THR A 95 -13.77 73.59 -29.11
C THR A 95 -12.79 72.45 -28.80
N ASP A 96 -11.52 72.82 -28.88
CA ASP A 96 -10.43 72.52 -27.92
C ASP A 96 -10.87 72.15 -26.48
N SER A 97 -10.21 71.15 -25.92
CA SER A 97 -9.95 70.99 -24.49
C SER A 97 -8.68 70.14 -24.30
N THR A 98 -7.53 70.77 -24.52
CA THR A 98 -6.19 70.19 -24.35
C THR A 98 -5.87 69.85 -22.89
N VAL A 99 -6.31 68.68 -22.43
CA VAL A 99 -5.81 68.06 -21.19
C VAL A 99 -4.66 67.12 -21.54
N THR A 100 -3.43 67.64 -21.46
CA THR A 100 -2.22 66.82 -21.52
C THR A 100 -2.15 65.96 -20.26
N SER A 101 -2.72 64.74 -20.31
CA SER A 101 -2.43 63.72 -19.30
C SER A 101 -1.01 63.21 -19.53
N GLU A 102 -0.02 63.90 -18.97
CA GLU A 102 1.28 63.31 -18.75
C GLU A 102 1.06 62.02 -17.95
N ALA A 103 1.30 60.87 -18.58
CA ALA A 103 1.19 59.58 -17.94
C ALA A 103 2.35 59.43 -16.95
N THR A 104 2.21 60.06 -15.78
CA THR A 104 3.22 60.02 -14.72
C THR A 104 3.40 58.58 -14.29
N THR A 105 4.45 57.94 -14.80
CA THR A 105 4.89 56.62 -14.36
C THR A 105 5.37 56.74 -12.92
N PHE A 106 4.43 56.52 -11.99
CA PHE A 106 4.73 56.16 -10.62
C PHE A 106 5.49 54.83 -10.65
N ALA A 107 6.81 54.91 -10.84
CA ALA A 107 7.71 53.83 -10.58
C ALA A 107 7.50 53.42 -9.12
N ALA A 108 7.02 52.19 -8.90
CA ALA A 108 6.85 51.65 -7.57
C ALA A 108 8.20 51.70 -6.82
N PRO A 109 8.20 51.85 -5.48
CA PRO A 109 9.43 51.68 -4.72
C PRO A 109 10.02 50.30 -5.04
N LYS A 110 11.31 50.26 -5.41
CA LYS A 110 11.96 49.04 -5.92
C LYS A 110 11.85 47.84 -4.98
N ASP A 111 11.65 48.10 -3.69
CA ASP A 111 11.53 47.10 -2.64
C ASP A 111 10.21 46.30 -2.66
N ASP A 112 9.24 46.68 -3.51
CA ASP A 112 7.95 45.98 -3.70
C ASP A 112 7.82 45.17 -5.01
N ILE A 113 8.84 45.18 -5.87
CA ILE A 113 8.90 44.34 -7.07
C ILE A 113 9.14 42.87 -6.68
N VAL A 114 8.38 41.94 -7.27
CA VAL A 114 8.58 40.49 -7.12
C VAL A 114 9.21 39.93 -8.39
N ILE A 115 10.32 39.20 -8.23
CA ILE A 115 11.08 38.63 -9.33
C ILE A 115 10.51 37.27 -9.71
N ILE A 116 9.62 37.23 -10.70
CA ILE A 116 9.28 36.00 -11.41
C ILE A 116 10.40 35.70 -12.40
N THR A 117 11.21 34.69 -12.13
CA THR A 117 12.41 34.35 -12.94
C THR A 117 12.07 33.62 -14.25
N ASP A 118 10.98 32.85 -14.26
CA ASP A 118 10.48 32.18 -15.45
C ASP A 118 9.68 33.17 -16.34
N PRO A 119 10.12 33.45 -17.58
CA PRO A 119 9.49 34.47 -18.41
C PRO A 119 8.10 34.05 -18.91
N PHE A 120 7.82 32.74 -19.01
CA PHE A 120 6.53 32.23 -19.45
C PHE A 120 5.51 32.32 -18.31
N LEU A 121 5.88 31.96 -17.09
CA LEU A 121 5.06 32.20 -15.90
C LEU A 121 4.78 33.70 -15.71
N LYS A 122 5.81 34.55 -15.87
CA LYS A 122 5.63 36.01 -15.78
C LYS A 122 4.58 36.50 -16.77
N GLN A 123 4.60 36.02 -18.01
CA GLN A 123 3.64 36.40 -19.04
C GLN A 123 2.22 35.87 -18.77
N GLU A 124 2.06 34.65 -18.27
CA GLU A 124 0.73 34.13 -17.88
C GLU A 124 0.14 34.95 -16.72
N ILE A 125 0.95 35.37 -15.74
CA ILE A 125 0.52 36.24 -14.63
C ILE A 125 0.12 37.65 -15.13
N ILE A 126 0.95 38.27 -15.99
CA ILE A 126 0.63 39.56 -16.64
C ILE A 126 -0.71 39.47 -17.38
N THR A 127 -0.91 38.38 -18.14
CA THR A 127 -2.12 38.10 -18.92
C THR A 127 -3.34 37.93 -18.01
N ALA A 128 -3.23 37.14 -16.94
CA ALA A 128 -4.29 36.92 -15.96
C ALA A 128 -4.72 38.21 -15.23
N LEU A 129 -3.76 39.07 -14.89
CA LEU A 129 -3.99 40.38 -14.26
C LEU A 129 -4.41 41.48 -15.24
N ARG A 130 -4.37 41.22 -16.55
CA ARG A 130 -4.62 42.16 -17.64
C ARG A 130 -3.70 43.40 -17.60
N LEU A 131 -2.44 43.17 -17.24
CA LEU A 131 -1.40 44.20 -17.28
C LEU A 131 -0.82 44.31 -18.71
N PRO A 132 -0.21 45.44 -19.10
CA PRO A 132 0.50 45.56 -20.38
C PRO A 132 1.67 44.56 -20.48
N ASP A 133 1.98 44.13 -21.69
CA ASP A 133 3.12 43.23 -21.94
C ASP A 133 4.44 43.82 -21.43
N GLY A 134 5.30 42.95 -20.87
CA GLY A 134 6.58 43.34 -20.31
C GLY A 134 6.54 43.98 -18.91
N SER A 135 5.37 44.30 -18.36
CA SER A 135 5.21 44.94 -17.03
C SER A 135 6.06 44.29 -15.93
N GLU A 136 6.55 45.09 -15.00
CA GLU A 136 7.05 44.57 -13.72
C GLU A 136 5.87 44.16 -12.83
N LEU A 137 6.06 43.16 -11.97
CA LEU A 137 5.02 42.66 -11.06
C LEU A 137 5.36 43.07 -9.63
N THR A 138 4.43 43.70 -8.93
CA THR A 138 4.59 44.01 -7.51
C THR A 138 3.92 42.96 -6.60
N LYS A 139 4.23 42.99 -5.30
CA LYS A 139 3.49 42.21 -4.29
C LYS A 139 1.98 42.48 -4.37
N THR A 140 1.60 43.75 -4.53
CA THR A 140 0.19 44.18 -4.67
C THR A 140 -0.48 43.63 -5.93
N ASP A 141 0.27 43.42 -7.01
CA ASP A 141 -0.26 42.78 -8.23
C ASP A 141 -0.49 41.29 -8.04
N LEU A 142 0.41 40.59 -7.35
CA LEU A 142 0.23 39.17 -7.02
C LEU A 142 -0.87 38.97 -5.97
N GLU A 143 -1.06 39.88 -5.02
CA GLU A 143 -2.21 39.88 -4.12
C GLU A 143 -3.56 40.14 -4.83
N ARG A 144 -3.56 40.63 -6.08
CA ARG A 144 -4.77 40.71 -6.94
C ARG A 144 -5.03 39.44 -7.74
N LEU A 145 -4.10 38.49 -7.80
CA LEU A 145 -4.20 37.27 -8.60
C LEU A 145 -5.07 36.21 -7.90
N THR A 146 -6.32 36.04 -8.36
CA THR A 146 -7.26 35.05 -7.80
C THR A 146 -7.40 33.77 -8.63
N TYR A 147 -6.96 33.80 -9.89
CA TYR A 147 -7.03 32.73 -10.88
C TYR A 147 -5.76 32.74 -11.73
N LEU A 148 -5.15 31.57 -11.97
CA LEU A 148 -4.01 31.38 -12.87
C LEU A 148 -4.18 30.10 -13.69
N ASP A 149 -3.75 30.14 -14.95
CA ASP A 149 -3.92 29.08 -15.95
C ASP A 149 -2.63 29.01 -16.79
N LEU A 150 -1.91 27.89 -16.70
CA LEU A 150 -0.55 27.68 -17.20
C LEU A 150 -0.62 26.87 -18.51
N ARG A 151 -0.64 27.57 -19.64
CA ARG A 151 -0.80 26.99 -20.99
C ARG A 151 0.52 26.79 -21.72
N SER A 152 1.59 27.47 -21.29
CA SER A 152 2.92 27.26 -21.86
C SER A 152 3.58 25.99 -21.30
N SER A 153 3.97 25.08 -22.21
CA SER A 153 4.81 23.91 -21.90
C SER A 153 6.26 24.30 -21.56
N GLN A 154 6.65 25.54 -21.81
CA GLN A 154 8.00 26.05 -21.58
C GLN A 154 8.24 26.55 -20.15
N ILE A 155 7.22 26.53 -19.29
CA ILE A 155 7.36 26.89 -17.86
C ILE A 155 8.21 25.83 -17.15
N SER A 156 9.11 26.29 -16.30
CA SER A 156 10.15 25.51 -15.63
C SER A 156 10.23 25.76 -14.11
N SER A 157 9.69 26.88 -13.64
CA SER A 157 9.66 27.23 -12.21
C SER A 157 8.39 27.97 -11.83
N LEU A 158 7.92 27.77 -10.59
CA LEU A 158 6.83 28.53 -9.96
C LEU A 158 7.33 29.66 -9.04
N SER A 159 8.64 29.94 -9.02
CA SER A 159 9.26 30.90 -8.10
C SER A 159 8.66 32.30 -8.17
N GLY A 160 8.36 32.88 -7.00
CA GLY A 160 7.67 34.15 -6.82
C GLY A 160 6.14 34.04 -6.76
N LEU A 161 5.54 32.90 -7.13
CA LEU A 161 4.10 32.68 -7.03
C LEU A 161 3.60 32.57 -5.57
N GLU A 162 4.49 32.27 -4.62
CA GLU A 162 4.22 32.25 -3.17
C GLU A 162 3.70 33.59 -2.61
N HIS A 163 3.88 34.69 -3.36
CA HIS A 163 3.32 35.99 -3.03
C HIS A 163 1.84 36.14 -3.41
N ALA A 164 1.28 35.28 -4.25
CA ALA A 164 -0.10 35.35 -4.73
C ALA A 164 -1.12 34.80 -3.71
N ARG A 165 -1.12 35.34 -2.48
CA ARG A 165 -1.85 34.80 -1.32
C ARG A 165 -3.37 34.67 -1.49
N ASN A 166 -3.95 35.43 -2.41
CA ASN A 166 -5.38 35.41 -2.74
C ASN A 166 -5.72 34.48 -3.92
N LEU A 167 -4.76 33.69 -4.42
CA LEU A 167 -4.96 32.71 -5.47
C LEU A 167 -5.90 31.60 -4.99
N THR A 168 -7.07 31.49 -5.62
CA THR A 168 -8.10 30.48 -5.31
C THR A 168 -8.09 29.30 -6.27
N THR A 169 -7.55 29.52 -7.47
CA THR A 169 -7.67 28.61 -8.60
C THR A 169 -6.36 28.59 -9.37
N ILE A 170 -5.72 27.43 -9.47
CA ILE A 170 -4.56 27.20 -10.33
C ILE A 170 -4.82 26.02 -11.26
N TYR A 171 -4.70 26.27 -12.56
CA TYR A 171 -4.76 25.25 -13.60
C TYR A 171 -3.39 25.06 -14.26
N ASN A 172 -2.76 23.91 -14.04
CA ASN A 172 -1.68 23.40 -14.87
C ASN A 172 -2.14 22.09 -15.52
N ASN A 173 -2.61 22.16 -16.77
CA ASN A 173 -2.97 21.00 -17.58
C ASN A 173 -2.14 20.93 -18.87
N THR A 174 -0.87 21.28 -18.72
CA THR A 174 0.12 21.34 -19.79
C THR A 174 1.35 20.58 -19.31
N ASP A 175 1.88 19.65 -20.12
CA ASP A 175 3.11 18.98 -19.72
C ASP A 175 4.28 19.96 -19.82
N ASN A 176 4.92 20.24 -18.68
CA ASN A 176 5.94 21.27 -18.52
C ASN A 176 7.03 20.85 -17.53
N ASN A 177 8.12 21.62 -17.49
CA ASN A 177 9.36 21.22 -16.83
C ASN A 177 9.43 21.67 -15.37
N ILE A 178 8.27 21.85 -14.72
CA ILE A 178 8.18 22.30 -13.32
C ILE A 178 8.55 21.15 -12.39
N THR A 179 9.73 21.22 -11.77
CA THR A 179 10.18 20.23 -10.77
C THR A 179 10.01 20.70 -9.32
N ASP A 180 9.88 22.00 -9.10
CA ASP A 180 9.64 22.61 -7.79
C ASP A 180 8.21 23.19 -7.70
N PHE A 181 7.40 22.61 -6.82
CA PHE A 181 6.05 23.04 -6.51
C PHE A 181 5.94 23.73 -5.13
N SER A 182 7.04 23.88 -4.38
CA SER A 182 7.05 24.47 -3.04
C SER A 182 6.52 25.92 -2.94
N PRO A 183 6.54 26.77 -3.99
CA PRO A 183 5.83 28.05 -3.98
C PRO A 183 4.33 27.95 -3.64
N LEU A 184 3.69 26.83 -3.96
CA LEU A 184 2.27 26.60 -3.66
C LEU A 184 1.99 26.37 -2.16
N GLU A 185 2.99 25.96 -1.38
CA GLU A 185 2.85 25.64 0.04
C GLU A 185 2.57 26.87 0.91
N GLN A 186 2.88 28.08 0.42
CA GLN A 186 2.62 29.33 1.14
C GLN A 186 1.22 29.90 0.85
N LEU A 187 0.49 29.30 -0.09
CA LEU A 187 -0.86 29.71 -0.45
C LEU A 187 -1.87 29.08 0.53
N SER A 188 -2.75 29.91 1.07
CA SER A 188 -3.80 29.50 2.03
C SER A 188 -5.22 29.59 1.47
N SER A 189 -5.39 30.15 0.28
CA SER A 189 -6.69 30.46 -0.33
C SER A 189 -7.13 29.49 -1.42
N LEU A 190 -6.33 28.45 -1.75
CA LEU A 190 -6.63 27.55 -2.86
C LEU A 190 -7.91 26.75 -2.59
N THR A 191 -8.74 26.66 -3.63
CA THR A 191 -10.02 25.92 -3.66
C THR A 191 -10.03 24.89 -4.81
N TYR A 192 -9.46 25.27 -5.97
CA TYR A 192 -9.33 24.45 -7.17
C TYR A 192 -7.86 24.34 -7.56
N VAL A 193 -7.32 23.12 -7.56
CA VAL A 193 -5.91 22.85 -7.87
C VAL A 193 -5.82 21.75 -8.92
N THR A 194 -5.23 22.08 -10.07
CA THR A 194 -4.91 21.11 -11.13
C THR A 194 -3.40 21.16 -11.40
N LEU A 195 -2.70 20.05 -11.21
CA LEU A 195 -1.26 19.89 -11.44
C LEU A 195 -1.04 18.61 -12.27
N GLN A 196 -1.12 18.74 -13.59
CA GLN A 196 -1.09 17.63 -14.54
C GLN A 196 0.09 17.75 -15.51
N THR A 197 1.24 17.26 -15.05
CA THR A 197 2.47 17.11 -15.83
C THR A 197 3.28 15.91 -15.33
N ARG A 198 4.05 15.28 -16.21
CA ARG A 198 4.92 14.12 -15.94
C ARG A 198 6.05 14.43 -14.95
N SER A 199 6.39 15.70 -14.77
CA SER A 199 7.40 16.18 -13.81
C SER A 199 6.91 16.19 -12.35
N LEU A 200 5.60 16.01 -12.11
CA LEU A 200 5.04 15.82 -10.77
C LEU A 200 5.14 14.34 -10.32
N THR A 201 5.67 14.14 -9.11
CA THR A 201 5.88 12.85 -8.43
C THR A 201 5.38 12.93 -6.99
N SER A 202 5.26 11.79 -6.30
CA SER A 202 4.92 11.78 -4.86
C SER A 202 5.93 12.56 -4.00
N ALA A 203 7.20 12.60 -4.41
CA ALA A 203 8.27 13.27 -3.69
C ALA A 203 8.13 14.81 -3.73
N ASN A 204 8.02 15.39 -4.92
CA ASN A 204 7.87 16.85 -5.13
C ASN A 204 6.41 17.35 -5.09
N PHE A 205 5.43 16.50 -4.79
CA PHE A 205 4.07 16.96 -4.46
C PHE A 205 4.09 17.86 -3.20
N PRO A 206 3.60 19.11 -3.30
CA PRO A 206 3.76 20.13 -2.26
C PRO A 206 2.87 19.90 -1.03
N ASP A 207 3.29 20.41 0.13
CA ASP A 207 2.44 20.50 1.30
C ASP A 207 1.36 21.60 1.15
N LEU A 208 0.20 21.18 0.65
CA LEU A 208 -0.99 22.03 0.51
C LEU A 208 -1.81 22.19 1.80
N SER A 209 -1.34 21.70 2.96
CA SER A 209 -2.10 21.70 4.23
C SER A 209 -2.55 23.09 4.69
N LYS A 210 -1.83 24.16 4.32
CA LYS A 210 -2.21 25.55 4.61
C LYS A 210 -3.48 25.99 3.86
N SER A 211 -3.73 25.44 2.67
CA SER A 211 -4.95 25.70 1.89
C SER A 211 -6.08 24.76 2.31
N THR A 212 -6.61 24.99 3.50
CA THR A 212 -7.72 24.21 4.08
C THR A 212 -9.03 24.32 3.29
N GLY A 213 -9.11 25.21 2.29
CA GLY A 213 -10.26 25.41 1.41
C GLY A 213 -10.34 24.49 0.18
N ILE A 214 -9.34 23.65 -0.12
CA ILE A 214 -9.30 22.85 -1.36
C ILE A 214 -10.48 21.87 -1.41
N THR A 215 -11.41 22.07 -2.34
CA THR A 215 -12.53 21.16 -2.62
C THR A 215 -12.29 20.27 -3.83
N ASN A 216 -11.37 20.67 -4.71
CA ASN A 216 -11.14 20.07 -6.02
C ASN A 216 -9.65 19.93 -6.29
N LEU A 217 -9.18 18.69 -6.50
CA LEU A 217 -7.79 18.37 -6.83
C LEU A 217 -7.73 17.51 -8.10
N SER A 218 -6.89 17.86 -9.07
CA SER A 218 -6.64 17.09 -10.29
C SER A 218 -5.16 16.87 -10.54
N LEU A 219 -4.74 15.61 -10.59
CA LEU A 219 -3.37 15.12 -10.75
C LEU A 219 -3.31 14.00 -11.81
N GLY A 220 -4.23 14.00 -12.78
CA GLY A 220 -4.23 12.98 -13.83
C GLY A 220 -3.05 13.10 -14.79
N SER A 221 -2.52 11.97 -15.27
CA SER A 221 -1.38 11.87 -16.21
C SER A 221 -0.06 12.45 -15.67
N THR A 222 0.31 12.07 -14.44
CA THR A 222 1.55 12.48 -13.76
C THR A 222 2.42 11.25 -13.44
N SER A 223 3.46 11.42 -12.62
CA SER A 223 4.36 10.35 -12.15
C SER A 223 4.21 10.08 -10.64
N ILE A 224 3.00 10.26 -10.10
CA ILE A 224 2.67 9.92 -8.70
C ILE A 224 2.42 8.43 -8.47
N ASP A 225 2.64 8.00 -7.24
CA ASP A 225 2.42 6.66 -6.70
C ASP A 225 1.71 6.74 -5.33
N ASN A 226 1.56 5.62 -4.64
CA ASN A 226 0.83 5.54 -3.37
C ASN A 226 1.37 6.48 -2.26
N GLU A 227 2.63 6.92 -2.29
CA GLU A 227 3.22 7.81 -1.26
C GLU A 227 2.61 9.22 -1.25
N VAL A 228 1.90 9.62 -2.32
CA VAL A 228 1.15 10.89 -2.33
C VAL A 228 -0.16 10.81 -1.55
N LEU A 229 -0.73 9.61 -1.39
CA LEU A 229 -2.08 9.42 -0.85
C LEU A 229 -2.22 9.91 0.61
N PRO A 230 -1.25 9.68 1.52
CA PRO A 230 -1.30 10.23 2.87
C PRO A 230 -1.21 11.77 2.91
N LYS A 231 -0.51 12.42 1.96
CA LYS A 231 -0.48 13.89 1.84
C LYS A 231 -1.87 14.41 1.46
N ILE A 232 -2.48 13.84 0.42
CA ILE A 232 -3.82 14.23 -0.07
C ILE A 232 -4.91 13.98 0.99
N ALA A 233 -4.81 12.90 1.76
CA ALA A 233 -5.78 12.56 2.82
C ALA A 233 -5.86 13.59 3.97
N GLN A 234 -4.88 14.51 4.10
CA GLN A 234 -4.93 15.61 5.07
C GLN A 234 -5.89 16.74 4.64
N LEU A 235 -6.20 16.86 3.34
CA LEU A 235 -7.04 17.91 2.77
C LEU A 235 -8.54 17.61 2.98
N ARG A 236 -9.00 17.62 4.23
CA ARG A 236 -10.34 17.18 4.67
C ARG A 236 -11.53 17.87 3.97
N SER A 237 -11.31 19.00 3.32
CA SER A 237 -12.32 19.74 2.54
C SER A 237 -12.56 19.19 1.13
N LEU A 238 -11.74 18.23 0.66
CA LEU A 238 -11.86 17.65 -0.67
C LEU A 238 -13.25 17.03 -0.91
N VAL A 239 -13.86 17.44 -2.03
CA VAL A 239 -15.14 16.95 -2.55
C VAL A 239 -14.93 16.15 -3.84
N ARG A 240 -13.90 16.49 -4.63
CA ARG A 240 -13.54 15.80 -5.88
C ARG A 240 -12.04 15.62 -6.01
N ILE A 241 -11.64 14.42 -6.43
CA ILE A 241 -10.26 14.05 -6.75
C ILE A 241 -10.22 13.42 -8.14
N TYR A 242 -9.31 13.87 -8.99
CA TYR A 242 -9.01 13.26 -10.29
C TYR A 242 -7.53 12.86 -10.30
N MET A 243 -7.22 11.60 -10.57
CA MET A 243 -5.87 11.04 -10.62
C MET A 243 -5.75 9.99 -11.74
N ASP A 244 -6.53 10.16 -12.81
CA ASP A 244 -6.56 9.23 -13.95
C ASP A 244 -5.17 9.05 -14.60
N SER A 245 -4.89 7.89 -15.17
CA SER A 245 -3.63 7.54 -15.85
C SER A 245 -2.36 7.50 -14.99
N ASN A 246 -2.46 7.53 -13.65
CA ASN A 246 -1.32 7.30 -12.76
C ASN A 246 -1.20 5.80 -12.42
N ILE A 247 -0.48 5.06 -13.25
CA ILE A 247 -0.48 3.58 -13.23
C ILE A 247 0.05 2.97 -11.92
N ASN A 248 0.88 3.71 -11.17
CA ASN A 248 1.48 3.29 -9.89
C ASN A 248 0.58 3.59 -8.67
N ILE A 249 -0.61 4.18 -8.87
CA ILE A 249 -1.64 4.26 -7.83
C ILE A 249 -2.38 2.92 -7.80
N THR A 250 -2.10 2.10 -6.79
CA THR A 250 -2.67 0.74 -6.65
C THR A 250 -3.69 0.59 -5.53
N THR A 251 -3.92 1.65 -4.74
CA THR A 251 -4.99 1.70 -3.73
C THR A 251 -5.64 3.07 -3.63
N ILE A 252 -6.85 3.10 -3.09
CA ILE A 252 -7.57 4.32 -2.68
C ILE A 252 -7.83 4.35 -1.16
N ALA A 253 -7.35 3.36 -0.41
CA ALA A 253 -7.70 3.16 1.00
C ALA A 253 -7.47 4.37 1.93
N PRO A 254 -6.42 5.20 1.78
CA PRO A 254 -6.24 6.40 2.61
C PRO A 254 -7.38 7.42 2.48
N PHE A 255 -8.08 7.47 1.34
CA PHE A 255 -9.12 8.48 1.08
C PHE A 255 -10.42 8.24 1.85
N LYS A 256 -10.62 7.08 2.49
CA LYS A 256 -11.75 6.87 3.42
C LYS A 256 -11.72 7.82 4.64
N ALA A 257 -10.56 8.45 4.90
CA ALA A 257 -10.41 9.50 5.90
C ALA A 257 -10.97 10.89 5.47
N LEU A 258 -11.39 11.07 4.20
CA LEU A 258 -11.90 12.34 3.69
C LEU A 258 -13.43 12.43 3.87
N PRO A 259 -13.95 13.24 4.81
CA PRO A 259 -15.37 13.23 5.18
C PRO A 259 -16.30 13.83 4.11
N ASN A 260 -15.75 14.60 3.16
CA ASN A 260 -16.51 15.35 2.17
C ASN A 260 -16.40 14.80 0.73
N LEU A 261 -15.56 13.78 0.50
CA LEU A 261 -15.24 13.27 -0.84
C LEU A 261 -16.46 12.58 -1.45
N LYS A 262 -16.93 13.09 -2.59
CA LYS A 262 -18.15 12.60 -3.28
C LYS A 262 -17.85 11.97 -4.63
N SER A 263 -16.89 12.52 -5.37
CA SER A 263 -16.46 12.00 -6.68
C SER A 263 -14.96 11.71 -6.70
N LEU A 264 -14.60 10.54 -7.22
CA LEU A 264 -13.24 10.07 -7.38
C LEU A 264 -13.04 9.54 -8.81
N SER A 265 -12.05 10.09 -9.52
CA SER A 265 -11.64 9.63 -10.84
C SER A 265 -10.22 9.09 -10.77
N VAL A 266 -10.06 7.81 -11.12
CA VAL A 266 -8.85 6.99 -11.01
C VAL A 266 -8.81 5.99 -12.18
N GLN A 267 -9.28 6.39 -13.36
CA GLN A 267 -9.26 5.56 -14.55
C GLN A 267 -7.81 5.23 -14.93
N PHE A 268 -7.56 4.07 -15.53
CA PHE A 268 -6.23 3.62 -16.00
C PHE A 268 -5.11 3.55 -14.94
N CYS A 269 -5.45 3.68 -13.64
CA CYS A 269 -4.54 3.44 -12.52
C CYS A 269 -4.28 1.92 -12.33
N GLY A 270 -3.62 1.50 -11.25
CA GLY A 270 -3.30 0.11 -10.95
C GLY A 270 -4.18 -0.54 -9.87
N ILE A 271 -5.36 0.01 -9.56
CA ILE A 271 -6.11 -0.30 -8.34
C ILE A 271 -6.67 -1.73 -8.33
N THR A 272 -6.35 -2.46 -7.25
CA THR A 272 -6.69 -3.88 -7.06
C THR A 272 -7.89 -4.08 -6.14
N ASP A 273 -8.05 -3.26 -5.10
CA ASP A 273 -9.10 -3.40 -4.09
C ASP A 273 -10.12 -2.25 -4.12
N PHE A 274 -11.39 -2.60 -4.34
CA PHE A 274 -12.54 -1.71 -4.19
C PHE A 274 -13.48 -2.12 -3.03
N THR A 275 -13.16 -3.15 -2.23
CA THR A 275 -13.91 -3.49 -1.00
C THR A 275 -13.86 -2.35 0.02
N VAL A 276 -12.76 -1.59 0.04
CA VAL A 276 -12.59 -0.39 0.86
C VAL A 276 -13.59 0.74 0.58
N ILE A 277 -14.33 0.71 -0.54
CA ILE A 277 -15.39 1.69 -0.84
C ILE A 277 -16.47 1.71 0.25
N ASN A 278 -16.76 0.58 0.88
CA ASN A 278 -17.76 0.47 1.95
C ASN A 278 -17.44 1.33 3.19
N ASP A 279 -16.18 1.76 3.36
CA ASP A 279 -15.74 2.63 4.45
C ASP A 279 -15.85 4.13 4.12
N PHE A 280 -16.15 4.53 2.87
CA PHE A 280 -16.14 5.94 2.49
C PHE A 280 -17.42 6.66 2.99
N PRO A 281 -17.30 7.76 3.75
CA PRO A 281 -18.45 8.38 4.42
C PRO A 281 -19.39 9.17 3.49
N ALA A 282 -18.95 9.53 2.29
CA ALA A 282 -19.70 10.41 1.37
C ALA A 282 -19.54 10.10 -0.14
N LEU A 283 -18.74 9.09 -0.50
CA LEU A 283 -18.45 8.78 -1.91
C LEU A 283 -19.70 8.20 -2.59
N ASN A 284 -20.05 8.73 -3.76
CA ASN A 284 -21.18 8.23 -4.57
C ASN A 284 -20.94 8.28 -6.09
N ASP A 285 -19.76 8.73 -6.52
CA ASP A 285 -19.40 8.88 -7.91
C ASP A 285 -17.96 8.35 -8.09
N LEU A 286 -17.80 7.22 -8.80
CA LEU A 286 -16.50 6.59 -9.03
C LEU A 286 -16.27 6.29 -10.52
N ALA A 287 -15.26 6.93 -11.10
CA ALA A 287 -14.72 6.61 -12.41
C ALA A 287 -13.38 5.88 -12.25
N ALA A 288 -13.39 4.56 -12.40
CA ALA A 288 -12.24 3.67 -12.24
C ALA A 288 -12.09 2.68 -13.40
N PHE A 289 -12.54 3.07 -14.60
CA PHE A 289 -12.41 2.29 -15.83
C PHE A 289 -10.94 1.93 -16.14
N GLY A 290 -10.71 0.71 -16.62
CA GLY A 290 -9.45 0.36 -17.27
C GLY A 290 -8.24 0.13 -16.35
N GLN A 291 -8.44 -0.32 -15.11
CA GLN A 291 -7.34 -0.59 -14.16
C GLN A 291 -6.27 -1.53 -14.72
N ASN A 292 -5.03 -1.36 -14.27
CA ASN A 292 -3.81 -2.01 -14.76
C ASN A 292 -3.11 -2.81 -13.65
N THR A 293 -3.85 -3.71 -13.03
CA THR A 293 -3.48 -4.50 -11.86
C THR A 293 -2.19 -5.35 -12.04
N GLY A 294 -1.46 -5.55 -10.94
CA GLY A 294 -0.27 -6.43 -10.86
C GLY A 294 1.04 -5.87 -11.45
N ARG A 295 0.99 -4.78 -12.23
CA ARG A 295 2.19 -4.25 -12.95
C ARG A 295 3.35 -3.81 -12.07
N SER A 296 3.07 -3.44 -10.83
CA SER A 296 4.05 -3.01 -9.81
C SER A 296 4.51 -4.14 -8.89
N ASP A 297 3.96 -5.34 -9.05
CA ASP A 297 4.09 -6.40 -8.06
C ASP A 297 5.38 -7.18 -8.24
N LEU A 298 5.98 -7.59 -7.11
CA LEU A 298 7.15 -8.46 -7.14
C LEU A 298 6.77 -9.86 -7.66
N PRO A 299 7.62 -10.53 -8.47
CA PRO A 299 7.33 -11.86 -8.98
C PRO A 299 7.06 -12.88 -7.86
N THR A 300 6.05 -13.72 -8.03
CA THR A 300 5.71 -14.77 -7.07
C THR A 300 6.55 -16.03 -7.33
N THR A 301 7.36 -16.44 -6.36
CA THR A 301 8.10 -17.71 -6.45
C THR A 301 7.20 -18.90 -6.11
N LEU A 302 7.23 -19.93 -6.96
CA LEU A 302 6.49 -21.19 -6.82
C LEU A 302 7.46 -22.38 -6.83
N GLY A 303 7.15 -23.42 -6.06
CA GLY A 303 7.82 -24.71 -6.14
C GLY A 303 7.37 -25.50 -7.36
N ARG A 304 8.29 -26.16 -8.05
CA ARG A 304 7.98 -26.91 -9.27
C ARG A 304 7.02 -28.08 -9.02
N SER A 305 7.00 -28.65 -7.82
CA SER A 305 6.00 -29.65 -7.41
C SER A 305 4.56 -29.12 -7.32
N SER A 306 4.36 -27.80 -7.15
CA SER A 306 3.02 -27.19 -7.05
C SER A 306 2.40 -26.84 -8.41
N LEU A 307 3.05 -27.20 -9.52
CA LEU A 307 2.56 -27.01 -10.87
C LEU A 307 1.78 -28.24 -11.34
N ASP A 308 0.57 -28.05 -11.87
CA ASP A 308 -0.27 -29.15 -12.34
C ASP A 308 0.14 -29.59 -13.75
N TYR A 309 1.24 -30.34 -13.83
CA TYR A 309 1.81 -30.87 -15.06
C TYR A 309 1.41 -32.34 -15.27
N ASP A 310 0.86 -32.63 -16.46
CA ASP A 310 0.51 -33.97 -16.92
C ASP A 310 1.60 -34.50 -17.86
N PHE A 311 2.33 -35.52 -17.41
CA PHE A 311 3.41 -36.17 -18.15
C PHE A 311 2.92 -37.04 -19.32
N ASP A 312 1.70 -37.57 -19.26
CA ASP A 312 1.13 -38.46 -20.29
C ASP A 312 0.49 -37.65 -21.43
N GLN A 313 0.08 -36.42 -21.17
CA GLN A 313 -0.54 -35.50 -22.14
C GLN A 313 0.38 -34.36 -22.60
N GLU A 314 1.56 -34.19 -21.97
CA GLU A 314 2.45 -33.04 -22.16
C GLU A 314 1.71 -31.70 -22.02
N THR A 315 1.00 -31.53 -20.90
CA THR A 315 0.26 -30.28 -20.62
C THR A 315 0.56 -29.71 -19.25
N LEU A 316 0.63 -28.39 -19.14
CA LEU A 316 0.76 -27.66 -17.88
C LEU A 316 -0.48 -26.80 -17.65
N PHE A 317 -1.23 -27.05 -16.58
CA PHE A 317 -2.34 -26.22 -16.15
C PHE A 317 -1.91 -25.21 -15.08
N ILE A 318 -2.21 -23.93 -15.33
CA ILE A 318 -1.98 -22.81 -14.42
C ILE A 318 -3.35 -22.27 -13.96
N PRO A 319 -3.81 -22.61 -12.75
CA PRO A 319 -5.09 -22.15 -12.23
C PRO A 319 -5.07 -20.67 -11.83
N PHE A 320 -6.12 -19.93 -12.18
CA PHE A 320 -6.25 -18.49 -11.88
C PHE A 320 -6.48 -18.14 -10.39
N SER A 321 -6.45 -19.14 -9.50
CA SER A 321 -6.42 -18.97 -8.05
C SER A 321 -5.05 -18.59 -7.50
N ILE A 322 -3.95 -18.86 -8.24
CA ILE A 322 -2.58 -18.48 -7.81
C ILE A 322 -2.17 -17.06 -8.23
N MET A 323 -3.07 -16.36 -8.91
CA MET A 323 -2.87 -14.99 -9.41
C MET A 323 -3.17 -14.00 -8.27
N PRO A 324 -2.15 -13.40 -7.61
CA PRO A 324 -2.37 -12.45 -6.52
C PRO A 324 -3.05 -11.17 -7.01
N ASN A 325 -3.51 -10.32 -6.09
CA ASN A 325 -3.80 -8.89 -6.34
C ASN A 325 -4.74 -8.60 -7.55
N ARG A 326 -5.62 -9.54 -7.90
CA ARG A 326 -6.66 -9.37 -8.92
C ARG A 326 -7.67 -8.31 -8.47
N LEU A 327 -8.21 -7.56 -9.44
CA LEU A 327 -9.26 -6.58 -9.20
C LEU A 327 -10.42 -7.22 -8.43
N THR A 328 -10.78 -6.65 -7.28
CA THR A 328 -11.86 -7.10 -6.42
C THR A 328 -12.86 -5.97 -6.22
N ASN A 329 -14.13 -6.20 -6.59
CA ASN A 329 -15.23 -5.25 -6.49
C ASN A 329 -15.68 -5.04 -5.02
N PHE A 330 -16.50 -4.01 -4.77
CA PHE A 330 -16.95 -3.66 -3.41
C PHE A 330 -17.67 -4.78 -2.63
N ASP A 331 -18.24 -5.75 -3.35
CA ASP A 331 -18.99 -6.92 -2.86
C ASP A 331 -18.15 -8.21 -2.82
N GLY A 332 -16.85 -8.13 -3.13
CA GLY A 332 -15.96 -9.28 -3.25
C GLY A 332 -15.99 -9.99 -4.61
N TYR A 333 -16.74 -9.48 -5.60
CA TYR A 333 -16.69 -10.04 -6.96
C TYR A 333 -15.32 -9.78 -7.61
N ILE A 334 -14.64 -10.86 -8.02
CA ILE A 334 -13.38 -10.83 -8.77
C ILE A 334 -13.70 -11.11 -10.25
N PRO A 335 -13.51 -10.16 -11.18
CA PRO A 335 -13.81 -10.39 -12.58
C PRO A 335 -12.93 -11.51 -13.19
N PRO A 336 -13.49 -12.38 -14.05
CA PRO A 336 -12.70 -13.37 -14.77
C PRO A 336 -11.76 -12.70 -15.79
N PHE A 337 -10.72 -13.43 -16.20
CA PHE A 337 -9.90 -13.01 -17.33
C PHE A 337 -10.62 -13.27 -18.66
N THR A 338 -10.10 -12.68 -19.74
CA THR A 338 -10.52 -13.04 -21.11
C THR A 338 -10.13 -14.48 -21.44
N THR A 339 -11.03 -15.23 -22.07
CA THR A 339 -10.76 -16.58 -22.61
C THR A 339 -10.15 -16.52 -24.01
N SER A 340 -9.92 -15.33 -24.57
CA SER A 340 -9.25 -15.18 -25.87
C SER A 340 -7.73 -15.31 -25.72
N ASN A 341 -7.16 -16.31 -26.39
CA ASN A 341 -5.72 -16.52 -26.54
C ASN A 341 -5.07 -15.64 -27.64
N SER A 342 -5.82 -14.70 -28.25
CA SER A 342 -5.25 -13.74 -29.20
C SER A 342 -4.28 -12.79 -28.51
N ALA A 343 -3.17 -12.43 -29.17
CA ALA A 343 -2.10 -11.61 -28.58
C ALA A 343 -2.56 -10.22 -28.08
N SER A 344 -3.66 -9.68 -28.62
CA SER A 344 -4.28 -8.42 -28.16
C SER A 344 -5.16 -8.57 -26.91
N ASN A 345 -5.38 -9.79 -26.44
CA ASN A 345 -6.18 -10.18 -25.27
C ASN A 345 -5.35 -10.86 -24.19
N THR A 346 -4.48 -11.80 -24.59
CA THR A 346 -3.59 -12.57 -23.71
C THR A 346 -2.19 -12.65 -24.30
N TYR A 347 -1.21 -12.21 -23.51
CA TYR A 347 0.20 -12.53 -23.66
C TYR A 347 0.56 -13.50 -22.52
N PHE A 348 1.14 -14.64 -22.88
CA PHE A 348 1.66 -15.62 -21.92
C PHE A 348 3.01 -16.13 -22.40
N ALA A 349 4.00 -16.16 -21.52
CA ALA A 349 5.39 -16.44 -21.87
C ALA A 349 6.06 -17.36 -20.85
N PHE A 350 6.96 -18.23 -21.32
CA PHE A 350 7.86 -19.04 -20.50
C PHE A 350 9.28 -18.50 -20.67
N ASN A 351 10.04 -18.34 -19.57
CA ASN A 351 11.43 -17.90 -19.56
C ASN A 351 11.70 -16.59 -20.34
N GLY A 352 10.67 -15.75 -20.54
CA GLY A 352 10.70 -14.52 -21.35
C GLY A 352 10.12 -14.65 -22.77
N GLU A 353 10.07 -15.85 -23.35
CA GLU A 353 9.59 -16.10 -24.71
C GLU A 353 8.06 -16.27 -24.77
N GLN A 354 7.39 -15.50 -25.63
CA GLN A 354 5.93 -15.57 -25.79
C GLN A 354 5.50 -16.88 -26.46
N LEU A 355 4.59 -17.61 -25.82
CA LEU A 355 4.03 -18.83 -26.39
C LEU A 355 3.02 -18.52 -27.51
N PRO A 356 3.01 -19.27 -28.62
CA PRO A 356 2.02 -19.09 -29.67
C PRO A 356 0.63 -19.48 -29.19
N ALA A 357 -0.39 -18.73 -29.63
CA ALA A 357 -1.79 -18.92 -29.23
C ALA A 357 -2.32 -20.35 -29.43
N SER A 358 -1.78 -21.10 -30.40
CA SER A 358 -2.09 -22.51 -30.66
C SER A 358 -1.76 -23.45 -29.50
N ARG A 359 -0.83 -23.09 -28.60
CA ARG A 359 -0.53 -23.86 -27.38
C ARG A 359 -1.46 -23.50 -26.20
N LEU A 360 -2.30 -22.46 -26.31
CA LEU A 360 -2.99 -21.87 -25.16
C LEU A 360 -4.50 -22.16 -25.20
N GLN A 361 -4.98 -23.01 -24.30
CA GLN A 361 -6.41 -23.18 -24.01
C GLN A 361 -6.74 -22.42 -22.71
N ILE A 362 -7.71 -21.50 -22.76
CA ILE A 362 -8.06 -20.64 -21.62
C ILE A 362 -9.52 -20.85 -21.22
N THR A 363 -9.77 -21.14 -19.94
CA THR A 363 -11.11 -21.25 -19.35
C THR A 363 -11.31 -20.15 -18.30
N GLU A 364 -12.43 -20.15 -17.57
CA GLU A 364 -12.61 -19.24 -16.43
C GLU A 364 -11.78 -19.67 -15.20
N GLN A 365 -11.27 -20.90 -15.19
CA GLN A 365 -10.54 -21.50 -14.07
C GLN A 365 -9.02 -21.37 -14.20
N GLY A 366 -8.48 -21.24 -15.41
CA GLY A 366 -7.04 -21.17 -15.66
C GLY A 366 -6.66 -21.24 -17.13
N ILE A 367 -5.38 -21.44 -17.38
CA ILE A 367 -4.80 -21.65 -18.70
C ILE A 367 -4.09 -23.00 -18.77
N THR A 368 -4.44 -23.83 -19.74
CA THR A 368 -3.73 -25.07 -20.08
C THR A 368 -2.81 -24.80 -21.25
N VAL A 369 -1.52 -25.06 -21.05
CA VAL A 369 -0.48 -25.00 -22.08
C VAL A 369 -0.29 -26.38 -22.67
N LEU A 370 -0.35 -26.49 -24.00
CA LEU A 370 -0.28 -27.75 -24.75
C LEU A 370 1.13 -28.04 -25.28
N GLY A 371 1.48 -29.33 -25.33
CA GLY A 371 2.77 -29.80 -25.85
C GLY A 371 3.93 -29.22 -25.06
N VAL A 372 3.78 -29.08 -23.75
CA VAL A 372 4.87 -28.74 -22.82
C VAL A 372 5.65 -30.03 -22.61
N THR A 373 6.82 -30.15 -23.22
CA THR A 373 7.61 -31.38 -23.08
C THR A 373 8.19 -31.51 -21.67
N LYS A 374 8.55 -32.73 -21.26
CA LYS A 374 9.19 -32.95 -19.96
C LYS A 374 10.45 -32.09 -19.76
N ASP A 375 11.27 -31.95 -20.80
CA ASP A 375 12.51 -31.18 -20.72
C ASP A 375 12.23 -29.66 -20.66
N GLU A 376 11.19 -29.17 -21.37
CA GLU A 376 10.70 -27.80 -21.24
C GLU A 376 10.17 -27.51 -19.83
N PHE A 377 9.40 -28.43 -19.23
CA PHE A 377 8.92 -28.30 -17.85
C PHE A 377 10.06 -28.27 -16.81
N VAL A 378 11.12 -29.04 -17.02
CA VAL A 378 12.34 -29.02 -16.18
C VAL A 378 13.20 -27.77 -16.44
N ALA A 379 13.16 -27.20 -17.64
CA ALA A 379 13.82 -25.94 -18.00
C ALA A 379 13.02 -24.68 -17.63
N LEU A 380 11.74 -24.80 -17.28
CA LEU A 380 10.87 -23.68 -16.91
C LEU A 380 11.36 -23.03 -15.60
N SER A 381 11.93 -21.84 -15.69
CA SER A 381 12.43 -21.04 -14.56
C SER A 381 11.56 -19.81 -14.28
N SER A 382 10.74 -19.35 -15.23
CA SER A 382 9.74 -18.33 -15.00
C SER A 382 8.56 -18.39 -15.98
N PHE A 383 7.42 -17.81 -15.60
CA PHE A 383 6.36 -17.48 -16.56
C PHE A 383 5.74 -16.10 -16.30
N LYS A 384 5.29 -15.44 -17.37
CA LYS A 384 4.68 -14.10 -17.35
C LYS A 384 3.27 -14.18 -17.96
N TYR A 385 2.26 -13.76 -17.20
CA TYR A 385 0.86 -13.68 -17.67
C TYR A 385 0.42 -12.22 -17.72
N ASN A 386 -0.02 -11.76 -18.88
CA ASN A 386 -0.51 -10.40 -19.11
C ASN A 386 -1.79 -10.47 -19.96
N ALA A 387 -2.95 -10.17 -19.37
CA ALA A 387 -4.24 -10.39 -20.01
C ALA A 387 -5.29 -9.31 -19.68
N ARG A 388 -6.33 -9.23 -20.51
CA ARG A 388 -7.50 -8.38 -20.25
C ARG A 388 -8.44 -8.99 -19.20
N LEU A 389 -9.02 -8.13 -18.37
CA LEU A 389 -10.15 -8.50 -17.51
C LEU A 389 -11.44 -8.54 -18.34
N ASN A 390 -12.22 -9.61 -18.20
CA ASN A 390 -13.57 -9.72 -18.77
C ASN A 390 -14.60 -9.05 -17.82
N ASN A 391 -14.39 -7.75 -17.58
CA ASN A 391 -15.21 -6.95 -16.66
C ASN A 391 -16.07 -5.93 -17.43
N LEU A 392 -17.10 -6.39 -18.14
CA LEU A 392 -17.90 -5.52 -19.00
C LEU A 392 -18.81 -4.58 -18.18
N ALA A 393 -19.09 -3.39 -18.72
CA ALA A 393 -19.96 -2.43 -18.05
C ALA A 393 -21.37 -3.03 -17.82
N GLY A 394 -21.74 -3.21 -16.55
CA GLY A 394 -23.01 -3.83 -16.15
C GLY A 394 -22.95 -5.33 -15.83
N THR A 395 -21.79 -6.00 -15.85
CA THR A 395 -21.65 -7.40 -15.38
C THR A 395 -21.27 -7.51 -13.89
N TYR A 396 -20.89 -6.40 -13.25
CA TYR A 396 -20.59 -6.28 -11.83
C TYR A 396 -21.67 -5.45 -11.11
N ALA A 397 -21.85 -5.66 -9.81
CA ALA A 397 -22.78 -4.87 -9.01
C ALA A 397 -22.25 -3.43 -8.78
N LYS A 398 -23.17 -2.52 -8.46
CA LYS A 398 -22.89 -1.14 -8.02
C LYS A 398 -23.28 -0.99 -6.54
N PRO A 399 -22.52 -0.27 -5.69
CA PRO A 399 -22.93 0.01 -4.32
C PRO A 399 -24.23 0.82 -4.25
N GLU A 400 -24.98 0.70 -3.15
CA GLU A 400 -26.18 1.52 -2.93
C GLU A 400 -25.82 3.01 -2.82
N GLY A 401 -26.73 3.89 -3.25
CA GLY A 401 -26.53 5.35 -3.21
C GLY A 401 -25.62 5.94 -4.30
N PHE A 402 -24.79 5.14 -4.98
CA PHE A 402 -23.89 5.65 -6.02
C PHE A 402 -24.65 6.16 -7.25
N THR A 403 -24.40 7.40 -7.66
CA THR A 403 -24.89 7.99 -8.92
C THR A 403 -24.14 7.43 -10.12
N PHE A 404 -22.81 7.29 -10.01
CA PHE A 404 -21.95 6.74 -11.06
C PHE A 404 -20.94 5.74 -10.49
N TYR A 405 -20.71 4.63 -11.18
CA TYR A 405 -19.79 3.58 -10.73
C TYR A 405 -19.28 2.76 -11.93
N ALA A 406 -18.02 2.92 -12.27
CA ALA A 406 -17.40 2.23 -13.39
C ALA A 406 -16.03 1.67 -13.01
N ILE A 407 -15.93 0.35 -12.81
CA ILE A 407 -14.66 -0.41 -12.65
C ILE A 407 -14.36 -1.28 -13.89
N SER A 408 -15.05 -1.03 -15.01
CA SER A 408 -15.07 -1.89 -16.18
C SER A 408 -13.75 -1.94 -16.97
N ALA A 409 -13.60 -2.99 -17.78
CA ALA A 409 -12.40 -3.37 -18.52
C ALA A 409 -11.18 -3.55 -17.58
N GLY A 410 -9.98 -3.22 -18.09
CA GLY A 410 -8.72 -3.35 -17.37
C GLY A 410 -7.81 -4.45 -17.89
N THR A 411 -6.57 -4.44 -17.39
CA THR A 411 -5.56 -5.48 -17.61
C THR A 411 -4.97 -5.95 -16.29
N TYR A 412 -4.42 -7.16 -16.32
CA TYR A 412 -3.66 -7.78 -15.26
C TYR A 412 -2.32 -8.22 -15.83
N LEU A 413 -1.23 -7.95 -15.13
CA LEU A 413 0.09 -8.47 -15.45
C LEU A 413 0.71 -9.04 -14.18
N HIS A 414 1.20 -10.27 -14.22
CA HIS A 414 2.04 -10.81 -13.14
C HIS A 414 3.14 -11.74 -13.66
N GLN A 415 4.17 -11.91 -12.84
CA GLN A 415 5.35 -12.71 -13.13
C GLN A 415 5.54 -13.76 -12.03
N PHE A 416 5.95 -14.95 -12.43
CA PHE A 416 6.19 -16.08 -11.53
C PHE A 416 7.58 -16.65 -11.75
N ASN A 417 8.30 -16.92 -10.67
CA ASN A 417 9.59 -17.62 -10.69
C ASN A 417 9.34 -19.08 -10.31
N ILE A 418 9.90 -20.02 -11.06
CA ILE A 418 9.79 -21.46 -10.80
C ILE A 418 11.12 -21.97 -10.29
N VAL A 419 11.12 -22.51 -9.08
CA VAL A 419 12.30 -23.12 -8.44
C VAL A 419 12.01 -24.57 -8.08
N ASN A 420 13.06 -25.39 -7.97
CA ASN A 420 12.91 -26.73 -7.42
C ASN A 420 12.55 -26.65 -5.94
N ASP A 421 11.76 -27.62 -5.50
CA ASP A 421 11.53 -27.90 -4.08
C ASP A 421 12.85 -28.39 -3.46
N GLY A 422 13.21 -27.85 -2.31
CA GLY A 422 14.42 -28.22 -1.60
C GLY A 422 14.28 -29.60 -0.96
N LYS A 423 15.42 -30.26 -0.74
CA LYS A 423 15.49 -31.40 0.17
C LYS A 423 15.25 -30.92 1.60
N PRO A 424 14.61 -31.76 2.45
CA PRO A 424 14.26 -31.34 3.79
C PRO A 424 15.50 -31.18 4.68
N VAL A 425 15.42 -30.24 5.61
CA VAL A 425 16.34 -30.11 6.74
C VAL A 425 15.78 -30.95 7.89
N THR A 426 16.57 -31.91 8.39
CA THR A 426 16.19 -32.71 9.55
C THR A 426 16.91 -32.21 10.80
N VAL A 427 16.14 -31.90 11.85
CA VAL A 427 16.67 -31.47 13.14
C VAL A 427 16.59 -32.62 14.13
N HIS A 428 17.72 -32.93 14.77
CA HIS A 428 17.86 -33.98 15.76
C HIS A 428 18.17 -33.40 17.15
N TYR A 429 17.62 -34.05 18.18
CA TYR A 429 17.86 -33.74 19.57
C TYR A 429 18.32 -35.01 20.28
N GLN A 430 19.59 -35.06 20.69
CA GLN A 430 20.20 -36.25 21.29
C GLN A 430 21.10 -35.92 22.48
N ASP A 431 21.41 -36.91 23.31
CA ASP A 431 22.41 -36.74 24.37
C ASP A 431 23.85 -37.00 23.89
N THR A 432 24.83 -36.77 24.77
CA THR A 432 26.26 -37.04 24.52
C THR A 432 26.63 -38.51 24.28
N GLU A 433 25.67 -39.43 24.40
CA GLU A 433 25.85 -40.86 24.09
C GLU A 433 25.16 -41.24 22.75
N GLY A 434 24.48 -40.28 22.10
CA GLY A 434 23.71 -40.48 20.88
C GLY A 434 22.27 -40.96 21.10
N ASN A 435 21.79 -40.98 22.35
CA ASN A 435 20.40 -41.35 22.62
C ASN A 435 19.47 -40.18 22.26
N LYS A 436 18.45 -40.47 21.44
CA LYS A 436 17.42 -39.51 21.03
C LYS A 436 16.61 -39.01 22.24
N LEU A 437 16.48 -37.70 22.39
CA LEU A 437 15.81 -37.03 23.52
C LEU A 437 14.43 -36.45 23.19
N LEU A 438 14.24 -35.99 21.95
CA LEU A 438 12.95 -35.57 21.39
C LEU A 438 12.76 -36.24 20.03
N GLU A 439 11.53 -36.21 19.50
CA GLU A 439 11.30 -36.59 18.11
C GLU A 439 12.06 -35.67 17.15
N SER A 440 12.53 -36.25 16.03
CA SER A 440 13.24 -35.50 15.01
C SER A 440 12.24 -34.64 14.23
N GLU A 441 12.57 -33.38 13.99
CA GLU A 441 11.77 -32.52 13.14
C GLU A 441 12.26 -32.60 11.69
N THR A 442 11.34 -32.46 10.74
CA THR A 442 11.66 -32.46 9.30
C THR A 442 11.00 -31.24 8.68
N HIS A 443 11.82 -30.28 8.27
CA HIS A 443 11.38 -29.00 7.71
C HIS A 443 11.64 -28.98 6.21
N SER A 444 10.72 -28.42 5.42
CA SER A 444 10.82 -28.34 3.96
C SER A 444 10.66 -26.89 3.49
N GLY A 445 11.32 -26.56 2.39
CA GLY A 445 11.24 -25.26 1.74
C GLY A 445 11.71 -25.34 0.28
N LEU A 446 11.71 -24.21 -0.42
CA LEU A 446 12.16 -24.12 -1.81
C LEU A 446 13.69 -23.95 -1.89
N VAL A 447 14.34 -24.43 -2.96
CA VAL A 447 15.79 -24.26 -3.13
C VAL A 447 16.16 -22.77 -3.10
N GLY A 448 17.08 -22.40 -2.21
CA GLY A 448 17.49 -21.00 -1.97
C GLY A 448 16.63 -20.22 -0.97
N GLN A 449 15.49 -20.75 -0.52
CA GLN A 449 14.75 -20.18 0.62
C GLN A 449 15.58 -20.32 1.90
N SER A 450 15.62 -19.29 2.74
CA SER A 450 16.35 -19.32 4.01
C SER A 450 15.64 -20.11 5.11
N PHE A 451 16.43 -20.65 6.03
CA PHE A 451 15.97 -21.21 7.30
C PHE A 451 16.85 -20.74 8.46
N GLU A 452 16.30 -20.79 9.67
CA GLU A 452 17.02 -20.63 10.92
C GLU A 452 16.34 -21.50 12.00
N PHE A 453 17.12 -22.31 12.71
CA PHE A 453 16.64 -23.24 13.74
C PHE A 453 17.40 -23.04 15.05
N SER A 454 16.66 -23.06 16.17
CA SER A 454 17.22 -22.88 17.51
C SER A 454 17.06 -24.14 18.37
N ALA A 455 17.91 -24.27 19.38
CA ALA A 455 17.90 -25.44 20.26
C ALA A 455 16.69 -25.44 21.20
N SER A 456 15.83 -26.45 21.07
CA SER A 456 14.70 -26.66 21.97
C SER A 456 15.15 -26.92 23.42
N THR A 457 14.46 -26.32 24.41
CA THR A 457 14.79 -26.52 25.83
C THR A 457 14.28 -27.87 26.33
N ILE A 458 15.17 -28.73 26.81
CA ILE A 458 14.86 -30.11 27.26
C ILE A 458 15.01 -30.20 28.79
N PRO A 459 13.93 -30.50 29.55
CA PRO A 459 13.99 -30.55 31.02
C PRO A 459 15.02 -31.55 31.56
N ASN A 460 15.84 -31.11 32.51
CA ASN A 460 16.98 -31.87 33.08
C ASN A 460 18.15 -32.13 32.11
N TYR A 461 18.22 -31.40 31.00
CA TYR A 461 19.33 -31.43 30.05
C TYR A 461 19.77 -30.00 29.72
N ARG A 462 21.06 -29.80 29.43
CA ARG A 462 21.58 -28.55 28.85
C ARG A 462 22.19 -28.83 27.49
N LEU A 463 22.06 -27.91 26.54
CA LEU A 463 22.82 -27.96 25.30
C LEU A 463 24.32 -27.92 25.62
N VAL A 464 25.13 -28.69 24.89
CA VAL A 464 26.60 -28.67 25.01
C VAL A 464 27.31 -28.52 23.67
N GLU A 465 26.69 -28.91 22.57
CA GLU A 465 27.26 -28.87 21.23
C GLU A 465 26.12 -28.80 20.19
N THR A 466 26.38 -28.13 19.06
CA THR A 466 25.51 -28.12 17.89
C THR A 466 26.33 -28.56 16.69
N GLN A 467 25.79 -29.47 15.89
CA GLN A 467 26.44 -30.02 14.70
C GLN A 467 25.61 -29.67 13.46
N GLY A 468 26.25 -29.20 12.40
CA GLY A 468 25.58 -28.65 11.22
C GLY A 468 25.21 -27.18 11.37
N GLU A 469 24.92 -26.51 10.24
CA GLU A 469 24.63 -25.08 10.19
C GLU A 469 23.19 -24.80 10.64
N THR A 470 23.02 -24.06 11.74
CA THR A 470 21.69 -23.71 12.29
C THR A 470 20.90 -22.72 11.44
N SER A 471 21.58 -21.97 10.58
CA SER A 471 21.01 -20.99 9.66
C SER A 471 21.62 -21.16 8.28
N GLY A 472 20.83 -21.04 7.23
CA GLY A 472 21.29 -21.24 5.86
C GLY A 472 20.15 -21.16 4.86
N THR A 473 20.27 -21.89 3.76
CA THR A 473 19.20 -22.06 2.77
C THR A 473 18.95 -23.54 2.47
N PHE A 474 17.71 -23.86 2.10
CA PHE A 474 17.36 -25.19 1.59
C PHE A 474 18.10 -25.45 0.27
N SER A 475 18.69 -26.63 0.13
CA SER A 475 19.46 -27.06 -1.04
C SER A 475 18.80 -28.23 -1.78
N ASP A 476 19.44 -28.73 -2.82
CA ASP A 476 19.04 -29.99 -3.49
C ASP A 476 19.59 -31.24 -2.79
N GLN A 477 20.32 -31.08 -1.68
CA GLN A 477 20.85 -32.14 -0.82
C GLN A 477 20.17 -32.15 0.55
N GLU A 478 20.01 -33.33 1.15
CA GLU A 478 19.45 -33.47 2.50
C GLU A 478 20.42 -32.86 3.53
N GLN A 479 19.88 -32.02 4.42
CA GLN A 479 20.64 -31.24 5.40
C GLN A 479 20.25 -31.69 6.81
N THR A 480 21.23 -31.80 7.70
CA THR A 480 21.02 -32.30 9.07
C THR A 480 21.63 -31.35 10.09
N ILE A 481 20.84 -31.03 11.13
CA ILE A 481 21.27 -30.25 12.30
C ILE A 481 21.07 -31.12 13.52
N THR A 482 22.09 -31.29 14.35
CA THR A 482 22.01 -32.09 15.58
C THR A 482 22.37 -31.24 16.79
N PHE A 483 21.38 -30.98 17.63
CA PHE A 483 21.58 -30.39 18.94
C PHE A 483 21.91 -31.50 19.95
N VAL A 484 23.10 -31.42 20.55
CA VAL A 484 23.63 -32.41 21.48
C VAL A 484 23.56 -31.86 22.91
N TYR A 485 22.95 -32.62 23.80
CA TYR A 485 22.68 -32.20 25.18
C TYR A 485 23.38 -33.10 26.20
N LYS A 486 23.68 -32.54 27.38
CA LYS A 486 24.19 -33.30 28.52
C LYS A 486 23.22 -33.26 29.68
N LYS A 487 22.88 -34.45 30.20
CA LYS A 487 21.99 -34.60 31.35
C LYS A 487 22.54 -33.87 32.57
N ILE A 488 21.64 -33.23 33.30
CA ILE A 488 21.92 -32.50 34.53
C ILE A 488 21.81 -33.51 35.68
N THR A 489 22.94 -34.04 36.13
CA THR A 489 23.04 -35.21 37.03
C THR A 489 23.19 -34.87 38.52
N ALA A 490 23.21 -33.59 38.87
CA ALA A 490 23.00 -33.08 40.21
C ALA A 490 21.76 -32.18 40.20
N PRO A 491 21.00 -32.05 41.30
CA PRO A 491 19.95 -31.05 41.36
C PRO A 491 20.59 -29.68 41.17
N ILE A 492 20.05 -28.89 40.24
CA ILE A 492 20.25 -27.45 40.26
C ILE A 492 19.46 -26.95 41.48
N ILE A 493 20.16 -26.87 42.62
CA ILE A 493 19.96 -25.73 43.49
C ILE A 493 20.43 -24.56 42.62
N GLU A 494 19.49 -23.78 42.10
CA GLU A 494 19.84 -22.49 41.53
C GLU A 494 20.55 -21.75 42.65
N PRO A 495 21.78 -21.24 42.45
CA PRO A 495 22.41 -20.43 43.47
C PRO A 495 21.48 -19.24 43.68
N ASN A 496 20.82 -19.22 44.84
CA ASN A 496 20.00 -18.10 45.26
C ASN A 496 20.99 -17.00 45.63
N GLY A 497 21.23 -16.08 44.70
CA GLY A 497 22.02 -14.90 45.00
C GLY A 497 21.30 -14.11 46.08
N LYS A 498 22.07 -13.43 46.92
CA LYS A 498 21.53 -12.80 48.13
C LYS A 498 21.96 -11.34 48.20
N VAL A 499 20.99 -10.46 48.43
CA VAL A 499 21.20 -9.02 48.64
C VAL A 499 20.80 -8.68 50.07
N ILE A 500 21.78 -8.25 50.87
CA ILE A 500 21.57 -7.77 52.24
C ILE A 500 21.48 -6.25 52.22
N ILE A 501 20.34 -5.71 52.68
CA ILE A 501 20.06 -4.28 52.72
C ILE A 501 20.15 -3.81 54.18
N ARG A 502 21.10 -2.92 54.48
CA ARG A 502 21.27 -2.33 55.83
C ARG A 502 20.85 -0.86 55.85
N TYR A 503 20.30 -0.44 56.97
CA TYR A 503 19.97 0.96 57.27
C TYR A 503 20.66 1.30 58.59
N MET A 504 21.71 2.13 58.54
CA MET A 504 22.67 2.31 59.63
C MET A 504 22.86 3.78 59.98
N ASP A 505 23.11 4.08 61.25
CA ASP A 505 23.53 5.41 61.67
C ASP A 505 25.03 5.67 61.37
N THR A 506 25.49 6.90 61.56
CA THR A 506 26.92 7.27 61.43
C THR A 506 27.86 6.61 62.43
N ASN A 507 27.35 5.85 63.41
CA ASN A 507 28.10 5.05 64.38
C ASN A 507 28.13 3.56 64.00
N ASN A 508 27.68 3.22 62.79
CA ASN A 508 27.48 1.85 62.29
C ASN A 508 26.45 1.02 63.09
N LYS A 509 25.52 1.66 63.79
CA LYS A 509 24.40 0.98 64.43
C LYS A 509 23.25 0.80 63.44
N ASN A 510 22.79 -0.43 63.26
CA ASN A 510 21.55 -0.72 62.53
C ASN A 510 20.35 0.03 63.17
N ILE A 511 19.61 0.78 62.35
CA ILE A 511 18.38 1.51 62.72
C ILE A 511 17.19 0.55 62.74
N ILE A 512 17.13 -0.36 61.75
CA ILE A 512 16.26 -1.52 61.70
C ILE A 512 17.08 -2.79 61.41
N ASN A 513 16.51 -3.97 61.63
CA ASN A 513 17.16 -5.23 61.22
C ASN A 513 17.46 -5.21 59.70
N PRO A 514 18.60 -5.76 59.26
CA PRO A 514 18.88 -5.91 57.83
C PRO A 514 17.77 -6.67 57.11
N ILE A 515 17.42 -6.22 55.91
CA ILE A 515 16.44 -6.87 55.03
C ILE A 515 17.23 -7.75 54.06
N GLU A 516 16.90 -9.04 53.98
CA GLU A 516 17.52 -9.96 53.03
C GLU A 516 16.57 -10.23 51.87
N LYS A 517 17.04 -10.07 50.63
CA LYS A 517 16.38 -10.54 49.41
C LYS A 517 17.18 -11.70 48.82
N SER A 518 16.50 -12.70 48.27
CA SER A 518 17.12 -13.81 47.55
C SER A 518 16.27 -14.23 46.36
N ASP A 519 16.92 -14.49 45.23
CA ASP A 519 16.33 -14.89 43.95
C ASP A 519 17.41 -15.63 43.13
N THR A 520 17.04 -16.19 41.98
CA THR A 520 17.95 -16.88 41.06
C THR A 520 19.10 -15.96 40.61
N VAL A 521 20.35 -16.46 40.57
CA VAL A 521 21.47 -15.71 39.97
C VAL A 521 21.16 -15.31 38.53
N GLY A 522 21.30 -14.03 38.23
CA GLY A 522 20.89 -13.42 36.96
C GLY A 522 19.50 -12.75 37.00
N SER A 523 18.65 -13.01 37.99
CA SER A 523 17.43 -12.22 38.24
C SER A 523 17.80 -10.78 38.60
N PRO A 524 17.01 -9.77 38.20
CA PRO A 524 17.23 -8.38 38.59
C PRO A 524 16.77 -8.09 40.02
N PHE A 525 17.46 -7.18 40.70
CA PHE A 525 17.04 -6.63 42.00
C PHE A 525 17.10 -5.10 42.02
N GLU A 526 16.27 -4.50 42.87
CA GLU A 526 16.33 -3.09 43.25
C GLU A 526 16.14 -2.92 44.77
N THR A 527 16.68 -1.84 45.33
CA THR A 527 16.60 -1.45 46.75
C THR A 527 16.16 0.00 46.90
N GLU A 528 15.35 0.29 47.92
CA GLU A 528 14.78 1.63 48.15
C GLU A 528 15.36 2.31 49.39
N LYS A 529 15.29 3.65 49.40
CA LYS A 529 15.72 4.46 50.55
C LYS A 529 14.52 4.73 51.47
N LEU A 530 14.51 4.10 52.64
CA LEU A 530 13.50 4.33 53.67
C LEU A 530 13.66 5.69 54.39
N VAL A 531 12.60 6.11 55.08
CA VAL A 531 12.57 7.31 55.94
C VAL A 531 12.39 6.86 57.38
N PHE A 532 13.12 7.46 58.32
CA PHE A 532 13.07 7.14 59.74
C PHE A 532 12.99 8.42 60.57
N ASP A 533 12.03 8.50 61.49
CA ASP A 533 11.89 9.65 62.38
C ASP A 533 13.15 9.85 63.24
N GLY A 534 13.60 11.10 63.34
CA GLY A 534 14.83 11.44 64.06
C GLY A 534 16.14 11.14 63.32
N TYR A 535 16.11 10.75 62.04
CA TYR A 535 17.30 10.53 61.22
C TYR A 535 17.20 11.22 59.85
N THR A 536 18.31 11.78 59.37
CA THR A 536 18.45 12.34 58.03
C THR A 536 19.39 11.48 57.19
N PHE A 537 18.94 11.04 56.02
CA PHE A 537 19.74 10.26 55.08
C PHE A 537 21.01 11.03 54.65
N LYS A 538 22.14 10.33 54.59
CA LYS A 538 23.46 10.89 54.27
C LYS A 538 24.03 10.35 52.96
N GLU A 539 24.20 9.03 52.85
CA GLU A 539 24.85 8.37 51.72
C GLU A 539 24.40 6.91 51.59
N VAL A 540 24.58 6.31 50.41
CA VAL A 540 24.38 4.86 50.19
C VAL A 540 25.68 4.25 49.66
N LYS A 541 25.95 3.00 50.04
CA LYS A 541 27.13 2.22 49.62
C LYS A 541 26.67 0.86 49.09
N GLY A 542 27.30 0.38 48.03
CA GLY A 542 26.79 -0.73 47.22
C GLY A 542 25.86 -0.27 46.10
N ASN A 543 25.54 -1.16 45.18
CA ASN A 543 24.70 -0.86 44.02
C ASN A 543 23.22 -1.02 44.40
N THR A 544 22.42 0.04 44.26
CA THR A 544 20.98 0.01 44.63
C THR A 544 20.10 -0.75 43.65
N SER A 545 20.65 -1.17 42.50
CA SER A 545 20.04 -2.13 41.58
C SER A 545 21.13 -2.90 40.84
N GLY A 546 20.78 -4.07 40.31
CA GLY A 546 21.72 -4.97 39.63
C GLY A 546 21.09 -6.32 39.33
N LEU A 547 21.94 -7.32 39.06
CA LEU A 547 21.55 -8.73 39.00
C LEU A 547 22.08 -9.47 40.22
N PHE A 548 21.34 -10.45 40.72
CA PHE A 548 21.79 -11.35 41.79
C PHE A 548 23.03 -12.14 41.36
N THR A 549 24.06 -12.19 42.21
CA THR A 549 25.33 -12.91 41.98
C THR A 549 25.53 -14.09 42.92
N GLU A 550 26.45 -15.00 42.59
CA GLU A 550 26.82 -16.15 43.45
C GLU A 550 27.47 -15.74 44.77
N GLU A 551 28.07 -14.54 44.84
CA GLU A 551 28.53 -13.90 46.08
C GLU A 551 27.42 -13.03 46.70
N ASP A 552 27.29 -13.08 48.03
CA ASP A 552 26.41 -12.20 48.83
C ASP A 552 26.72 -10.71 48.55
N GLN A 553 25.73 -9.99 48.04
CA GLN A 553 25.79 -8.56 47.74
C GLN A 553 25.27 -7.76 48.94
N GLU A 554 25.85 -6.59 49.21
CA GLU A 554 25.42 -5.72 50.32
C GLU A 554 25.16 -4.27 49.87
N VAL A 555 24.03 -3.71 50.29
CA VAL A 555 23.65 -2.31 50.09
C VAL A 555 23.38 -1.67 51.44
N THR A 556 24.17 -0.66 51.81
CA THR A 556 24.05 0.04 53.11
C THR A 556 23.67 1.50 52.90
N TYR A 557 22.47 1.86 53.35
CA TYR A 557 22.02 3.25 53.47
C TYR A 557 22.43 3.82 54.84
N ILE A 558 23.15 4.93 54.85
CA ILE A 558 23.71 5.57 56.05
C ILE A 558 22.96 6.87 56.34
N TYR A 559 22.64 7.08 57.62
CA TYR A 559 21.86 8.22 58.10
C TYR A 559 22.61 8.91 59.26
N SER A 560 22.57 10.24 59.29
CA SER A 560 22.91 11.02 60.48
C SER A 560 21.72 10.99 61.43
N LYS A 561 21.93 10.73 62.73
CA LYS A 561 20.89 10.99 63.73
C LYS A 561 20.73 12.50 63.89
N ASN A 562 19.50 12.98 63.96
CA ASN A 562 19.21 14.38 64.19
C ASN A 562 19.39 14.68 65.69
N ASP A 563 20.10 15.77 66.00
CA ASP A 563 20.33 16.17 67.39
C ASP A 563 19.02 16.58 68.06
N ASP A 564 18.74 15.96 69.20
CA ASP A 564 17.47 16.06 69.91
C ASP A 564 17.41 17.37 70.71
N LYS A 565 17.04 18.45 70.02
CA LYS A 565 16.76 19.77 70.62
C LYS A 565 15.35 20.22 70.30
N THR A 566 14.50 20.08 71.30
CA THR A 566 13.17 20.69 71.38
C THR A 566 13.21 22.20 71.24
N GLU A 567 12.31 22.75 70.42
CA GLU A 567 11.25 23.63 70.94
C GLU A 567 9.97 23.53 70.05
N PRO A 568 8.76 23.74 70.59
CA PRO A 568 7.50 23.43 69.89
C PRO A 568 6.71 24.66 69.41
N THR A 569 5.90 24.49 68.36
CA THR A 569 4.77 25.39 68.06
C THR A 569 3.51 24.62 67.66
N THR A 570 2.37 25.12 68.14
CA THR A 570 1.05 24.48 68.25
C THR A 570 0.15 24.52 67.01
N SER A 571 -0.56 23.40 66.77
CA SER A 571 -2.02 23.28 66.49
C SER A 571 -2.79 24.37 65.72
N THR A 572 -3.34 23.99 64.55
CA THR A 572 -4.79 23.94 64.17
C THR A 572 -4.89 23.38 62.74
N ASP A 573 -5.61 22.30 62.42
CA ASP A 573 -7.08 22.06 62.36
C ASP A 573 -7.69 22.37 60.96
N SER A 574 -8.65 21.53 60.54
CA SER A 574 -9.70 21.62 59.48
C SER A 574 -9.59 22.69 58.37
N THR A 575 -9.86 22.45 57.08
CA THR A 575 -10.76 21.49 56.36
C THR A 575 -10.35 21.56 54.86
N GLY A 576 -10.68 20.67 53.91
CA GLY A 576 -11.43 19.40 53.91
C GLY A 576 -12.14 19.17 52.56
N THR A 577 -12.25 17.91 52.13
CA THR A 577 -13.25 17.34 51.17
C THR A 577 -13.35 17.94 49.74
N GLU A 578 -13.74 17.21 48.67
CA GLU A 578 -14.40 15.90 48.50
C GLU A 578 -13.52 14.98 47.59
N ASP A 579 -13.36 13.65 47.79
CA ASP A 579 -14.34 12.51 47.83
C ASP A 579 -14.73 12.04 46.39
N THR A 580 -15.28 10.88 46.03
CA THR A 580 -15.90 9.68 46.68
C THR A 580 -15.67 8.48 45.71
N THR A 581 -15.45 7.18 46.01
CA THR A 581 -15.41 6.31 47.22
C THR A 581 -14.55 5.05 46.92
N SER A 582 -14.25 4.22 47.92
CA SER A 582 -14.17 2.74 47.76
C SER A 582 -14.61 2.06 49.08
N SER A 583 -15.21 0.86 49.04
CA SER A 583 -15.69 0.13 50.25
C SER A 583 -15.85 -1.39 49.99
N THR A 584 -15.33 -2.32 50.82
CA THR A 584 -15.88 -2.92 52.08
C THR A 584 -17.28 -3.55 51.95
N THR A 585 -17.72 -4.63 52.65
CA THR A 585 -17.31 -5.35 53.90
C THR A 585 -17.77 -6.85 53.77
N ASP A 586 -17.77 -7.84 54.69
CA ASP A 586 -17.50 -7.97 56.15
C ASP A 586 -16.83 -9.34 56.54
N ASN A 587 -17.42 -10.19 57.41
CA ASN A 587 -16.70 -11.15 58.29
C ASN A 587 -17.36 -12.56 58.45
N THR A 588 -16.56 -13.56 58.86
CA THR A 588 -16.86 -14.86 59.57
C THR A 588 -17.88 -15.94 59.11
N SER A 589 -17.39 -17.21 59.03
CA SER A 589 -17.87 -18.41 59.81
C SER A 589 -18.53 -19.66 59.14
N THR A 590 -18.02 -20.84 59.56
CA THR A 590 -18.70 -22.15 59.84
C THR A 590 -19.10 -23.21 58.77
N THR A 591 -18.39 -24.36 58.85
CA THR A 591 -18.91 -25.77 58.93
C THR A 591 -18.93 -26.72 57.69
N GLU A 592 -18.60 -27.98 58.00
CA GLU A 592 -18.33 -29.22 57.24
C GLU A 592 -19.34 -29.70 56.15
N THR A 593 -18.82 -30.41 55.12
CA THR A 593 -19.06 -31.86 54.76
C THR A 593 -18.72 -32.14 53.27
N ARG A 594 -18.48 -33.37 52.75
CA ARG A 594 -17.87 -34.63 53.26
C ARG A 594 -17.68 -35.67 52.11
N SER A 595 -16.45 -36.16 51.88
CA SER A 595 -16.12 -37.34 51.03
C SER A 595 -16.49 -37.22 49.52
N ALA A 596 -16.12 -38.11 48.57
CA ALA A 596 -15.34 -39.36 48.53
C ALA A 596 -14.51 -39.38 47.22
N VAL A 597 -13.23 -39.81 47.19
CA VAL A 597 -12.76 -41.20 46.96
C VAL A 597 -13.46 -41.97 45.83
N THR A 598 -12.73 -42.28 44.75
CA THR A 598 -12.60 -43.66 44.22
C THR A 598 -11.48 -43.78 43.17
N ASN A 599 -10.76 -44.91 43.19
CA ASN A 599 -9.73 -45.28 42.20
C ASN A 599 -10.36 -46.03 41.00
N LYS A 600 -9.66 -46.05 39.85
CA LYS A 600 -9.45 -47.34 39.16
C LYS A 600 -8.20 -47.39 38.27
N LEU A 601 -7.41 -48.45 38.45
CA LEU A 601 -6.36 -48.91 37.53
C LEU A 601 -6.92 -49.95 36.55
N ALA A 602 -6.47 -49.91 35.29
CA ALA A 602 -6.14 -51.04 34.40
C ALA A 602 -5.70 -50.43 33.04
N ASN A 603 -4.48 -50.57 32.48
CA ASN A 603 -3.44 -51.61 32.44
C ASN A 603 -3.61 -52.64 31.28
N THR A 604 -2.47 -53.03 30.67
CA THR A 604 -2.24 -54.07 29.62
C THR A 604 -2.95 -53.92 28.26
N SER A 605 -2.41 -54.39 27.12
CA SER A 605 -1.03 -54.69 26.66
C SER A 605 -1.03 -55.14 25.18
N THR A 606 0.14 -55.11 24.50
CA THR A 606 0.53 -55.92 23.29
C THR A 606 -0.27 -55.72 21.99
N SER A 607 0.38 -55.49 20.82
CA SER A 607 1.05 -56.47 19.93
C SER A 607 0.08 -57.58 19.45
N THR A 608 -0.04 -57.89 18.15
CA THR A 608 1.05 -58.25 17.21
C THR A 608 0.64 -58.06 15.73
N SER A 609 1.63 -58.03 14.83
CA SER A 609 1.48 -58.00 13.36
C SER A 609 1.05 -59.33 12.73
N GLU A 610 0.33 -59.27 11.60
CA GLU A 610 0.42 -60.32 10.56
C GLU A 610 0.18 -59.72 9.16
N SER A 611 0.55 -60.42 8.09
CA SER A 611 0.64 -59.85 6.73
C SER A 611 -0.05 -60.68 5.65
N SER A 612 -0.50 -60.03 4.58
CA SER A 612 -0.84 -60.68 3.32
C SER A 612 -0.39 -59.83 2.12
N LYS A 613 0.21 -60.50 1.12
CA LYS A 613 0.62 -59.89 -0.16
C LYS A 613 -0.45 -60.16 -1.22
N THR A 614 -0.69 -59.21 -2.12
CA THR A 614 -0.95 -59.52 -3.55
C THR A 614 -0.75 -58.32 -4.46
N SER A 615 0.00 -58.53 -5.55
CA SER A 615 -0.08 -57.88 -6.87
C SER A 615 -0.35 -56.36 -7.00
N ASP A 616 0.70 -55.65 -7.42
CA ASP A 616 0.66 -54.48 -8.31
C ASP A 616 -0.01 -54.85 -9.67
N PRO A 617 -0.61 -53.90 -10.43
CA PRO A 617 0.20 -53.18 -11.42
C PRO A 617 -0.14 -51.67 -11.65
N GLU A 618 0.76 -51.01 -12.37
CA GLU A 618 0.64 -49.72 -13.08
C GLU A 618 0.72 -48.43 -12.24
N ASN A 619 1.97 -48.10 -11.90
CA ASN A 619 2.45 -46.81 -11.40
C ASN A 619 2.16 -45.63 -12.36
N LYS A 620 1.15 -44.80 -12.02
CA LYS A 620 0.88 -43.52 -12.70
C LYS A 620 1.70 -42.39 -12.07
N GLN A 621 2.66 -41.84 -12.81
CA GLN A 621 3.50 -40.73 -12.32
C GLN A 621 2.80 -39.36 -12.37
N LYS A 622 1.77 -39.16 -11.54
CA LYS A 622 1.40 -37.81 -11.09
C LYS A 622 2.26 -37.43 -9.89
N LEU A 623 2.84 -36.24 -9.89
CA LEU A 623 3.59 -35.72 -8.74
C LEU A 623 2.66 -35.63 -7.51
N PRO A 624 3.11 -36.03 -6.31
CA PRO A 624 2.30 -35.95 -5.11
C PRO A 624 2.10 -34.48 -4.70
N SER A 625 0.85 -34.02 -4.68
CA SER A 625 0.52 -32.73 -4.10
C SER A 625 0.73 -32.77 -2.58
N THR A 626 1.75 -32.06 -2.10
CA THR A 626 2.10 -31.94 -0.67
C THR A 626 1.73 -30.55 -0.17
N GLY A 627 0.46 -30.34 0.19
CA GLY A 627 0.00 -28.96 0.47
C GLY A 627 -1.35 -28.72 1.13
N GLU A 628 -2.03 -29.69 1.78
CA GLU A 628 -3.01 -29.39 2.86
C GLU A 628 -3.54 -30.63 3.59
N GLN A 629 -3.66 -30.58 4.93
CA GLN A 629 -4.52 -31.49 5.70
C GLN A 629 -5.90 -30.84 5.96
N GLN A 630 -6.80 -30.92 4.97
CA GLN A 630 -8.19 -30.50 5.11
C GLN A 630 -8.96 -31.47 6.04
N ASN A 631 -9.29 -30.99 7.25
CA ASN A 631 -9.95 -31.77 8.31
C ASN A 631 -11.46 -31.97 8.05
N ASN A 632 -11.79 -32.82 7.07
CA ASN A 632 -13.15 -33.03 6.53
C ASN A 632 -14.24 -33.55 7.50
N LEU A 633 -13.93 -33.77 8.78
CA LEU A 633 -14.87 -34.31 9.77
C LEU A 633 -16.06 -33.36 10.05
N LEU A 634 -15.83 -32.05 10.03
CA LEU A 634 -16.86 -31.03 10.31
C LEU A 634 -17.91 -30.93 9.19
N LEU A 635 -17.52 -31.11 7.93
CA LEU A 635 -18.43 -31.00 6.77
C LEU A 635 -19.46 -32.13 6.75
N VAL A 636 -19.04 -33.36 7.13
CA VAL A 636 -19.92 -34.52 7.26
C VAL A 636 -20.92 -34.34 8.42
N LEU A 637 -20.46 -33.83 9.56
CA LEU A 637 -21.31 -33.53 10.71
C LEU A 637 -22.35 -32.43 10.41
N GLY A 638 -21.97 -31.37 9.69
CA GLY A 638 -22.86 -30.29 9.30
C GLY A 638 -24.07 -30.78 8.47
N LEU A 639 -23.82 -31.63 7.46
CA LEU A 639 -24.87 -32.17 6.60
C LEU A 639 -25.85 -33.08 7.37
N ILE A 640 -25.38 -33.84 8.36
CA ILE A 640 -26.24 -34.66 9.23
C ILE A 640 -27.18 -33.79 10.07
N VAL A 641 -26.70 -32.67 10.61
CA VAL A 641 -27.52 -31.74 11.42
C VAL A 641 -28.58 -31.04 10.56
N VAL A 642 -28.23 -30.57 9.35
CA VAL A 642 -29.19 -29.94 8.42
C VAL A 642 -30.26 -30.94 7.96
N GLY A 643 -29.88 -32.20 7.72
CA GLY A 643 -30.83 -33.29 7.45
C GLY A 643 -31.81 -33.53 8.60
N PHE A 644 -31.32 -33.58 9.83
CA PHE A 644 -32.15 -33.82 11.02
C PHE A 644 -33.14 -32.66 11.28
N LEU A 645 -32.69 -31.41 11.16
CA LEU A 645 -33.55 -30.23 11.31
C LEU A 645 -34.67 -30.20 10.27
N SER A 646 -34.35 -30.54 9.01
CA SER A 646 -35.33 -30.63 7.91
C SER A 646 -36.39 -31.71 8.17
N PHE A 647 -35.96 -32.88 8.66
CA PHE A 647 -36.84 -34.00 9.00
C PHE A 647 -37.80 -33.67 10.15
N VAL A 648 -37.30 -33.04 11.22
CA VAL A 648 -38.11 -32.62 12.38
C VAL A 648 -39.14 -31.55 11.98
N PHE A 649 -38.79 -30.61 11.09
CA PHE A 649 -39.72 -29.57 10.64
C PHE A 649 -40.91 -30.15 9.86
N PHE A 650 -40.66 -31.13 8.98
CA PHE A 650 -41.72 -31.80 8.22
C PHE A 650 -42.73 -32.54 9.11
N PHE A 651 -42.25 -33.29 10.11
CA PHE A 651 -43.14 -34.00 11.04
C PHE A 651 -43.95 -33.06 11.95
N LYS A 652 -43.41 -31.89 12.33
CA LYS A 652 -44.18 -30.87 13.06
C LYS A 652 -45.34 -30.33 12.22
N LYS A 653 -45.12 -30.10 10.92
CA LYS A 653 -46.14 -29.59 9.98
C LYS A 653 -47.22 -30.64 9.65
N ALA A 654 -46.86 -31.91 9.58
CA ALA A 654 -47.81 -33.02 9.41
C ALA A 654 -48.77 -33.17 10.60
N LYS A 655 -48.33 -32.88 11.83
CA LYS A 655 -49.14 -32.99 13.06
C LYS A 655 -50.12 -31.82 13.30
N GLN A 656 -50.13 -30.81 12.42
CA GLN A 656 -51.11 -29.70 12.42
C GLN A 656 -52.16 -29.81 11.30
N LYS A 657 -52.25 -30.97 10.62
CA LYS A 657 -53.33 -31.30 9.69
C LYS A 657 -53.93 -32.68 10.00
N LYS A 658 -54.45 -32.82 11.22
CA LYS A 658 -55.41 -33.85 11.63
C LYS A 658 -56.26 -33.34 12.79
#